data_AF-A7E8G6-F1
#
_entry.id   AF-A7E8G6-F1
#
_cell.length_a   1.000
_cell.length_b   1.000
_cell.length_c   1.000
_cell.angle_alpha   90.00
_cell.angle_beta   90.00
_cell.angle_gamma   90.00
#
_symmetry.space_group_name_H-M   'P 1'
#
loop_
_entity.id
_entity.type
_entity.pdbx_description
1 polymer ?
#
loop_
_entity_poly.entity_id
_entity_poly.type
_entity_poly.pdbx_seq_one_letter_code
_entity_poly.pdbx_strand_id
1 'polypeptide(L)'
;MPSSLEPPNDTTRAVLLAWINTFPATLSKIKAIEDLTDGLVFSDMLEDFDPAYAIKDIPQTTSSTKWVIAKQTLEAVYKSLLKYVHEHCNNWVKAAVAEYPIDFNALAQYSDPVESTKVVGKLITIFMLVALKGPNQMRYIDRVRTKLGVSAQSVIAVHVETIEKDLAVALPTLELNRLTKPYDALDLEEKFSIVINDHAALKKRNADLITRLENLSESRDHLLDENKEQDILIKQLQEMINHGGQNEHILRLEKRLEDSEQLIATQEQQLEDARVNRELKNKELVSVKNSRDLEIQDRFKELEVENSALLKRANKVEHYEKKLAQQNAIEKENARLREQLDVLQENQKDYDKVHMENELLKTTRGEYMKVLETQEHTITDLRSKGMRLEEELRLRLEEIEVHLERQRHDERYINELQERLDSQSPEEPSGGLSLEDELNRSDSPHEPNPQLEISRLRAELQVLKSNEGGKANAELRSELQKSEMEVRRLREKTQELKEAHAVTQDQLATIMGDRSLLSTDEAERAKSAGQSLYSDATQEIKRLNQAINELNGKLTSSERELLRARADLSAMDSDEITALEQLKEANELVASSYEKDLALLQAQHNDLRAEFIDQQSHLLAALKSKDKLSEQMKTIFQKPSSSNEETGENPEPVTALDALKEVSQVDNISTLKPSSPTSPKKQSAIKRIGTLFGSKKSQDFKTNAAGHDQQGEELAREQAAFGVLPVA
;
A
#
# COMPACT_ATOMS: atom_id res chain seq x y z
N MET A 1 33.00 33.76 -65.51
CA MET A 1 33.36 33.62 -66.94
C MET A 1 34.71 34.29 -67.16
N PRO A 2 35.68 33.62 -67.79
CA PRO A 2 36.93 34.27 -68.21
C PRO A 2 36.63 35.32 -69.31
N SER A 3 37.29 36.47 -69.24
CA SER A 3 36.88 37.70 -69.95
C SER A 3 37.39 37.83 -71.40
N SER A 4 37.96 36.76 -71.97
CA SER A 4 38.76 36.82 -73.21
C SER A 4 37.97 36.64 -74.52
N LEU A 5 36.64 36.48 -74.45
CA LEU A 5 35.77 36.20 -75.60
C LEU A 5 34.57 37.16 -75.74
N GLU A 6 34.79 38.41 -75.34
CA GLU A 6 34.17 39.58 -76.00
C GLU A 6 34.60 39.66 -77.49
N PRO A 7 33.92 40.44 -78.35
CA PRO A 7 34.26 40.52 -79.76
C PRO A 7 35.75 40.84 -79.97
N PRO A 8 36.47 40.12 -80.86
CA PRO A 8 37.83 40.50 -81.20
C PRO A 8 37.83 41.94 -81.71
N ASN A 9 38.74 42.78 -81.21
CA ASN A 9 38.85 44.19 -81.58
C ASN A 9 38.86 44.37 -83.10
N ASP A 10 38.32 45.49 -83.61
CA ASP A 10 38.17 45.67 -85.07
C ASP A 10 39.50 45.65 -85.85
N THR A 11 40.62 45.93 -85.19
CA THR A 11 41.99 45.70 -85.69
C THR A 11 42.30 44.20 -85.87
N THR A 12 42.03 43.37 -84.87
CA THR A 12 42.14 41.91 -84.94
C THR A 12 41.21 41.33 -86.00
N ARG A 13 39.96 41.83 -86.08
CA ARG A 13 38.99 41.44 -87.12
C ARG A 13 39.49 41.72 -88.53
N ALA A 14 39.99 42.93 -88.80
CA ALA A 14 40.54 43.29 -90.11
C ALA A 14 41.76 42.41 -90.48
N VAL A 15 42.59 42.07 -89.50
CA VAL A 15 43.74 41.15 -89.68
C VAL A 15 43.28 39.71 -89.98
N LEU A 16 42.24 39.20 -89.31
CA LEU A 16 41.67 37.89 -89.57
C LEU A 16 41.02 37.79 -90.96
N LEU A 17 40.31 38.84 -91.42
CA LEU A 17 39.82 38.93 -92.80
C LEU A 17 40.96 38.96 -93.82
N ALA A 18 42.05 39.68 -93.53
CA ALA A 18 43.23 39.71 -94.38
C ALA A 18 43.92 38.33 -94.47
N TRP A 19 43.88 37.53 -93.40
CA TRP A 19 44.36 36.14 -93.40
C TRP A 19 43.50 35.20 -94.25
N ILE A 20 42.16 35.27 -94.16
CA ILE A 20 41.25 34.45 -94.99
C ILE A 20 41.47 34.73 -96.48
N ASN A 21 41.65 36.00 -96.86
CA ASN A 21 42.01 36.42 -98.23
C ASN A 21 43.39 35.89 -98.73
N THR A 22 44.15 35.13 -97.93
CA THR A 22 45.39 34.45 -98.38
C THR A 22 45.17 33.05 -98.95
N PHE A 23 43.98 32.46 -98.79
CA PHE A 23 43.63 31.14 -99.28
C PHE A 23 43.40 31.16 -100.81
N PRO A 24 43.76 30.07 -101.54
CA PRO A 24 43.76 30.09 -103.01
C PRO A 24 42.36 29.93 -103.65
N ALA A 25 41.37 29.44 -102.91
CA ALA A 25 40.05 29.09 -103.42
C ALA A 25 39.03 30.24 -103.41
N THR A 26 39.29 31.32 -102.66
CA THR A 26 38.32 32.43 -102.50
C THR A 26 38.13 33.19 -103.80
N LEU A 27 37.08 32.84 -104.56
CA LEU A 27 36.75 33.45 -105.87
C LEU A 27 36.39 34.95 -105.77
N SER A 28 36.04 35.40 -104.57
CA SER A 28 35.72 36.80 -104.22
C SER A 28 36.70 37.33 -103.17
N LYS A 29 37.21 38.55 -103.35
CA LYS A 29 37.99 39.25 -102.32
C LYS A 29 37.06 39.83 -101.26
N ILE A 30 37.02 39.16 -100.10
CA ILE A 30 36.20 39.48 -98.93
C ILE A 30 36.64 40.82 -98.33
N LYS A 31 35.68 41.68 -97.98
CA LYS A 31 35.93 43.01 -97.39
C LYS A 31 35.28 43.20 -96.02
N ALA A 32 34.18 42.50 -95.74
CA ALA A 32 33.46 42.53 -94.47
C ALA A 32 33.31 41.13 -93.89
N ILE A 33 33.06 41.04 -92.57
CA ILE A 33 32.72 39.76 -91.92
C ILE A 33 31.32 39.29 -92.36
N GLU A 34 30.46 40.22 -92.78
CA GLU A 34 29.14 39.93 -93.37
C GLU A 34 29.24 39.04 -94.62
N ASP A 35 30.28 39.21 -95.44
CA ASP A 35 30.57 38.38 -96.62
C ASP A 35 30.86 36.90 -96.28
N LEU A 36 31.13 36.58 -95.00
CA LEU A 36 31.41 35.23 -94.51
C LEU A 36 30.19 34.54 -93.86
N THR A 37 29.05 35.23 -93.78
CA THR A 37 27.86 34.71 -93.10
C THR A 37 27.18 33.57 -93.86
N ASP A 38 27.41 33.42 -95.17
CA ASP A 38 26.79 32.36 -95.99
C ASP A 38 27.38 30.96 -95.77
N GLY A 39 28.54 30.86 -95.10
CA GLY A 39 29.25 29.60 -94.83
C GLY A 39 30.02 29.01 -96.02
N LEU A 40 29.91 29.57 -97.22
CA LEU A 40 30.55 29.02 -98.43
C LEU A 40 32.07 29.02 -98.31
N VAL A 41 32.64 30.18 -97.95
CA VAL A 41 34.09 30.37 -97.78
C VAL A 41 34.69 29.43 -96.72
N PHE A 42 33.93 29.08 -95.68
CA PHE A 42 34.39 28.12 -94.68
C PHE A 42 34.36 26.66 -95.17
N SER A 43 33.46 26.33 -96.12
CA SER A 43 33.50 25.05 -96.83
C SER A 43 34.72 24.97 -97.76
N ASP A 44 35.03 26.05 -98.49
CA ASP A 44 36.25 26.15 -99.31
C ASP A 44 37.53 26.06 -98.46
N MET A 45 37.53 26.64 -97.26
CA MET A 45 38.62 26.50 -96.29
C MET A 45 38.76 25.06 -95.80
N LEU A 46 37.66 24.35 -95.52
CA LEU A 46 37.69 22.92 -95.20
C LEU A 46 38.30 22.09 -96.34
N GLU A 47 37.99 22.40 -97.61
CA GLU A 47 38.60 21.69 -98.75
C GLU A 47 40.12 21.91 -98.85
N ASP A 48 40.66 23.07 -98.46
CA ASP A 48 42.11 23.26 -98.37
C ASP A 48 42.75 22.61 -97.13
N PHE A 49 42.00 22.19 -96.12
CA PHE A 49 42.49 21.39 -94.98
C PHE A 49 42.45 19.89 -95.29
N ASP A 50 41.28 19.37 -95.69
CA ASP A 50 41.06 18.01 -96.19
C ASP A 50 39.79 17.96 -97.08
N PRO A 51 39.92 17.68 -98.40
CA PRO A 51 38.78 17.56 -99.32
C PRO A 51 37.71 16.52 -98.93
N ALA A 52 38.02 15.56 -98.04
CA ALA A 52 37.06 14.56 -97.56
C ALA A 52 36.00 15.13 -96.60
N TYR A 53 36.26 16.29 -95.97
CA TYR A 53 35.37 16.93 -94.99
C TYR A 53 34.69 18.22 -95.53
N ALA A 54 34.95 18.55 -96.80
CA ALA A 54 34.33 19.67 -97.51
C ALA A 54 32.85 19.43 -97.83
N ILE A 55 32.01 20.44 -97.65
CA ILE A 55 30.56 20.33 -97.87
C ILE A 55 30.23 20.87 -99.25
N LYS A 56 30.04 19.96 -100.21
CA LYS A 56 29.86 20.28 -101.63
C LYS A 56 28.38 20.42 -102.02
N ASP A 57 27.50 19.63 -101.41
CA ASP A 57 26.05 19.69 -101.61
C ASP A 57 25.40 20.69 -100.64
N ILE A 58 25.56 21.98 -100.92
CA ILE A 58 24.90 23.06 -100.17
C ILE A 58 23.50 23.33 -100.76
N PRO A 59 22.41 23.24 -99.96
CA PRO A 59 21.05 23.19 -100.49
C PRO A 59 20.55 24.56 -100.98
N GLN A 60 20.59 24.77 -102.31
CA GLN A 60 19.97 25.91 -102.99
C GLN A 60 18.43 25.84 -102.96
N THR A 61 17.84 26.00 -101.78
CA THR A 61 16.38 26.12 -101.63
C THR A 61 15.92 27.53 -102.04
N THR A 62 15.18 27.62 -103.15
CA THR A 62 14.79 28.90 -103.77
C THR A 62 13.68 29.66 -103.06
N SER A 63 13.23 29.17 -101.90
CA SER A 63 12.06 29.66 -101.15
C SER A 63 12.32 29.92 -99.66
N SER A 64 13.55 29.74 -99.17
CA SER A 64 13.92 29.92 -97.76
C SER A 64 14.57 31.28 -97.49
N THR A 65 14.34 31.86 -96.31
CA THR A 65 14.92 33.15 -95.90
C THR A 65 16.45 33.02 -95.84
N LYS A 66 17.19 33.98 -96.43
CA LYS A 66 18.66 33.89 -96.58
C LYS A 66 19.41 33.49 -95.29
N TRP A 67 19.02 34.03 -94.14
CA TRP A 67 19.65 33.72 -92.86
C TRP A 67 19.45 32.26 -92.42
N VAL A 68 18.33 31.61 -92.79
CA VAL A 68 18.05 30.21 -92.46
C VAL A 68 19.03 29.29 -93.19
N ILE A 69 19.24 29.55 -94.48
CA ILE A 69 20.20 28.83 -95.31
C ILE A 69 21.62 29.03 -94.76
N ALA A 70 22.01 30.29 -94.51
CA ALA A 70 23.29 30.68 -93.92
C ALA A 70 23.55 30.03 -92.55
N LYS A 71 22.53 29.96 -91.69
CA LYS A 71 22.62 29.25 -90.40
C LYS A 71 22.84 27.74 -90.63
N GLN A 72 22.09 27.13 -91.55
CA GLN A 72 22.17 25.70 -91.83
C GLN A 72 23.52 25.29 -92.45
N THR A 73 24.09 26.13 -93.33
CA THR A 73 25.44 25.91 -93.89
C THR A 73 26.51 26.06 -92.81
N LEU A 74 26.48 27.13 -92.01
CA LEU A 74 27.44 27.34 -90.91
C LEU A 74 27.36 26.23 -89.85
N GLU A 75 26.16 25.78 -89.46
CA GLU A 75 25.99 24.63 -88.56
C GLU A 75 26.57 23.34 -89.17
N ALA A 76 26.37 23.10 -90.47
CA ALA A 76 26.89 21.90 -91.14
C ALA A 76 28.42 21.93 -91.20
N VAL A 77 29.01 23.07 -91.59
CA VAL A 77 30.45 23.33 -91.63
C VAL A 77 31.10 23.19 -90.26
N TYR A 78 30.45 23.68 -89.20
CA TYR A 78 30.94 23.49 -87.83
C TYR A 78 30.88 22.02 -87.39
N LYS A 79 29.86 21.27 -87.82
CA LYS A 79 29.72 19.83 -87.54
C LYS A 79 30.74 18.97 -88.31
N SER A 80 31.13 19.34 -89.53
CA SER A 80 32.23 18.65 -90.24
C SER A 80 33.61 19.04 -89.68
N LEU A 81 33.83 20.31 -89.32
CA LEU A 81 35.03 20.74 -88.61
C LEU A 81 35.20 20.01 -87.27
N LEU A 82 34.14 19.85 -86.48
CA LEU A 82 34.16 19.09 -85.22
C LEU A 82 34.60 17.63 -85.42
N LYS A 83 34.13 16.96 -86.47
CA LYS A 83 34.57 15.60 -86.82
C LYS A 83 36.05 15.58 -87.19
N TYR A 84 36.48 16.47 -88.09
CA TYR A 84 37.88 16.59 -88.48
C TYR A 84 38.80 16.86 -87.28
N VAL A 85 38.40 17.73 -86.35
CA VAL A 85 39.13 17.99 -85.09
C VAL A 85 39.15 16.77 -84.18
N HIS A 86 38.05 16.03 -84.06
CA HIS A 86 37.99 14.83 -83.23
C HIS A 86 38.84 13.67 -83.82
N GLU A 87 38.96 13.59 -85.14
CA GLU A 87 39.65 12.50 -85.84
C GLU A 87 41.15 12.79 -86.06
N HIS A 88 41.52 14.01 -86.49
CA HIS A 88 42.87 14.34 -86.98
C HIS A 88 43.67 15.34 -86.14
N CYS A 89 43.05 16.06 -85.21
CA CYS A 89 43.77 17.04 -84.36
C CYS A 89 44.22 16.45 -83.01
N ASN A 90 45.18 17.11 -82.36
CA ASN A 90 45.66 16.72 -81.04
C ASN A 90 44.62 16.99 -79.94
N ASN A 91 44.69 16.25 -78.82
CA ASN A 91 43.71 16.32 -77.73
C ASN A 91 43.53 17.73 -77.14
N TRP A 92 44.58 18.56 -77.13
CA TRP A 92 44.50 19.97 -76.74
C TRP A 92 43.52 20.77 -77.62
N VAL A 93 43.56 20.58 -78.95
CA VAL A 93 42.62 21.23 -79.88
C VAL A 93 41.19 20.68 -79.70
N LYS A 94 41.04 19.38 -79.39
CA LYS A 94 39.73 18.78 -79.07
C LYS A 94 39.12 19.40 -77.82
N ALA A 95 39.92 19.60 -76.76
CA ALA A 95 39.49 20.28 -75.55
C ALA A 95 39.12 21.74 -75.84
N ALA A 96 39.94 22.44 -76.64
CA ALA A 96 39.70 23.84 -77.03
C ALA A 96 38.34 24.06 -77.72
N VAL A 97 37.98 23.23 -78.70
CA VAL A 97 36.71 23.38 -79.42
C VAL A 97 35.52 22.88 -78.57
N ALA A 98 35.75 21.98 -77.61
CA ALA A 98 34.73 21.56 -76.65
C ALA A 98 34.43 22.64 -75.58
N GLU A 99 35.41 23.46 -75.20
CA GLU A 99 35.23 24.56 -74.23
C GLU A 99 34.46 25.76 -74.83
N TYR A 100 34.55 25.98 -76.15
CA TYR A 100 33.92 27.11 -76.84
C TYR A 100 32.84 26.69 -77.86
N PRO A 101 31.71 26.13 -77.41
CA PRO A 101 30.58 25.82 -78.29
C PRO A 101 30.01 27.11 -78.90
N ILE A 102 29.89 27.12 -80.23
CA ILE A 102 29.28 28.22 -80.98
C ILE A 102 27.76 28.03 -81.04
N ASP A 103 26.99 29.01 -80.56
CA ASP A 103 25.54 29.02 -80.76
C ASP A 103 25.16 29.76 -82.06
N PHE A 104 24.66 29.01 -83.03
CA PHE A 104 24.18 29.53 -84.32
C PHE A 104 22.73 30.04 -84.24
N ASN A 105 22.02 29.88 -83.10
CA ASN A 105 20.68 30.44 -82.93
C ASN A 105 20.70 31.96 -82.72
N ALA A 106 21.79 32.53 -82.18
CA ALA A 106 21.99 33.98 -82.11
C ALA A 106 21.88 34.66 -83.50
N LEU A 107 22.39 34.00 -84.55
CA LEU A 107 22.30 34.44 -85.96
C LEU A 107 20.86 34.45 -86.51
N ALA A 108 19.93 33.74 -85.87
CA ALA A 108 18.52 33.66 -86.27
C ALA A 108 17.63 34.71 -85.58
N GLN A 109 17.88 34.97 -84.30
CA GLN A 109 17.04 35.84 -83.48
C GLN A 109 17.40 37.32 -83.65
N TYR A 110 18.69 37.61 -83.86
CA TYR A 110 19.19 38.97 -84.03
C TYR A 110 19.72 39.13 -85.45
N SER A 111 18.94 39.79 -86.32
CA SER A 111 19.38 40.25 -87.64
C SER A 111 20.32 41.47 -87.53
N ASP A 112 21.22 41.42 -86.55
CA ASP A 112 22.14 42.48 -86.15
C ASP A 112 23.57 42.11 -86.64
N PRO A 113 24.25 43.00 -87.38
CA PRO A 113 25.66 42.82 -87.74
C PRO A 113 26.58 42.56 -86.54
N VAL A 114 26.30 43.11 -85.36
CA VAL A 114 27.22 43.01 -84.20
C VAL A 114 27.27 41.58 -83.62
N GLU A 115 26.14 40.89 -83.50
CA GLU A 115 26.11 39.50 -83.00
C GLU A 115 26.48 38.48 -84.08
N SER A 116 26.03 38.67 -85.32
CA SER A 116 26.44 37.82 -86.44
C SER A 116 27.97 37.86 -86.66
N THR A 117 28.60 39.03 -86.57
CA THR A 117 30.07 39.15 -86.63
C THR A 117 30.81 38.68 -85.37
N LYS A 118 30.13 38.47 -84.23
CA LYS A 118 30.70 37.75 -83.07
C LYS A 118 30.67 36.23 -83.29
N VAL A 119 29.56 35.67 -83.76
CA VAL A 119 29.40 34.24 -84.06
C VAL A 119 30.40 33.82 -85.14
N VAL A 120 30.43 34.53 -86.27
CA VAL A 120 31.38 34.28 -87.36
C VAL A 120 32.82 34.56 -86.91
N GLY A 121 33.06 35.60 -86.12
CA GLY A 121 34.38 35.89 -85.55
C GLY A 121 34.95 34.73 -84.71
N LYS A 122 34.14 34.13 -83.84
CA LYS A 122 34.53 32.95 -83.04
C LYS A 122 34.79 31.72 -83.91
N LEU A 123 33.98 31.51 -84.97
CA LEU A 123 34.22 30.45 -85.95
C LEU A 123 35.57 30.62 -86.67
N ILE A 124 35.92 31.85 -87.10
CA ILE A 124 37.22 32.17 -87.70
C ILE A 124 38.37 31.84 -86.74
N THR A 125 38.26 32.25 -85.47
CA THR A 125 39.29 31.97 -84.46
C THR A 125 39.47 30.46 -84.24
N ILE A 126 38.39 29.67 -84.21
CA ILE A 126 38.46 28.21 -84.12
C ILE A 126 39.10 27.59 -85.38
N PHE A 127 38.72 28.03 -86.58
CA PHE A 127 39.40 27.62 -87.81
C PHE A 127 40.90 27.98 -87.81
N MET A 128 41.28 29.13 -87.26
CA MET A 128 42.68 29.56 -87.15
C MET A 128 43.46 28.72 -86.13
N LEU A 129 42.87 28.35 -84.99
CA LEU A 129 43.47 27.42 -84.03
C LEU A 129 43.71 26.04 -84.68
N VAL A 130 42.73 25.52 -85.43
CA VAL A 130 42.88 24.26 -86.18
C VAL A 130 43.96 24.38 -87.27
N ALA A 131 44.05 25.52 -87.96
CA ALA A 131 45.08 25.76 -88.97
C ALA A 131 46.51 25.85 -88.39
N LEU A 132 46.67 26.46 -87.21
CA LEU A 132 47.96 26.79 -86.61
C LEU A 132 48.43 25.82 -85.53
N LYS A 133 47.57 24.89 -85.05
CA LYS A 133 47.91 23.85 -84.05
C LYS A 133 47.37 22.45 -84.40
N GLY A 134 46.69 22.29 -85.54
CA GLY A 134 46.32 21.00 -86.14
C GLY A 134 47.47 20.37 -86.95
N PRO A 135 47.24 19.20 -87.58
CA PRO A 135 48.31 18.36 -88.14
C PRO A 135 49.14 19.03 -89.26
N ASN A 136 48.54 19.95 -90.02
CA ASN A 136 49.18 20.62 -91.17
C ASN A 136 49.79 22.01 -90.82
N GLN A 137 50.00 22.30 -89.53
CA GLN A 137 50.47 23.58 -88.96
C GLN A 137 51.49 24.36 -89.80
N MET A 138 52.59 23.72 -90.22
CA MET A 138 53.68 24.40 -90.94
C MET A 138 53.23 25.07 -92.25
N ARG A 139 52.32 24.43 -93.01
CA ARG A 139 51.78 24.93 -94.28
C ARG A 139 51.04 26.26 -94.13
N TYR A 140 50.39 26.48 -92.98
CA TYR A 140 49.63 27.69 -92.70
C TYR A 140 50.44 28.76 -91.98
N ILE A 141 51.39 28.38 -91.11
CA ILE A 141 52.37 29.32 -90.54
C ILE A 141 53.18 29.99 -91.65
N ASP A 142 53.71 29.22 -92.62
CA ASP A 142 54.43 29.83 -93.74
C ASP A 142 53.53 30.69 -94.62
N ARG A 143 52.26 30.31 -94.82
CA ARG A 143 51.28 31.14 -95.55
C ARG A 143 51.05 32.49 -94.86
N VAL A 144 50.90 32.51 -93.53
CA VAL A 144 50.82 33.74 -92.72
C VAL A 144 52.10 34.56 -92.89
N ARG A 145 53.27 33.93 -92.76
CA ARG A 145 54.59 34.57 -92.81
C ARG A 145 54.92 35.20 -94.17
N THR A 146 54.47 34.60 -95.28
CA THR A 146 54.82 35.07 -96.63
C THR A 146 53.77 35.97 -97.28
N LYS A 147 52.47 35.81 -96.98
CA LYS A 147 51.38 36.55 -97.65
C LYS A 147 50.81 37.71 -96.85
N LEU A 148 51.09 37.80 -95.55
CA LEU A 148 50.54 38.82 -94.66
C LEU A 148 51.62 39.82 -94.21
N GLY A 149 51.28 41.10 -94.03
CA GLY A 149 52.24 42.12 -93.58
C GLY A 149 52.67 41.93 -92.12
N VAL A 150 53.91 42.28 -91.77
CA VAL A 150 54.53 42.03 -90.45
C VAL A 150 53.66 42.50 -89.28
N SER A 151 53.06 43.69 -89.37
CA SER A 151 52.16 44.26 -88.35
C SER A 151 50.90 43.40 -88.10
N ALA A 152 50.41 42.70 -89.13
CA ALA A 152 49.29 41.77 -89.02
C ALA A 152 49.74 40.39 -88.48
N GLN A 153 50.96 39.94 -88.81
CA GLN A 153 51.55 38.71 -88.24
C GLN A 153 51.68 38.81 -86.71
N SER A 154 52.14 39.95 -86.19
CA SER A 154 52.23 40.18 -84.73
C SER A 154 50.87 40.17 -84.04
N VAL A 155 49.83 40.71 -84.66
CA VAL A 155 48.46 40.68 -84.11
C VAL A 155 47.90 39.25 -84.04
N ILE A 156 48.14 38.43 -85.06
CA ILE A 156 47.76 37.00 -85.03
C ILE A 156 48.52 36.26 -83.93
N ALA A 157 49.84 36.45 -83.83
CA ALA A 157 50.67 35.76 -82.83
C ALA A 157 50.21 36.08 -81.40
N VAL A 158 50.00 37.35 -81.08
CA VAL A 158 49.49 37.78 -79.76
C VAL A 158 48.09 37.23 -79.50
N HIS A 159 47.18 37.26 -80.48
CA HIS A 159 45.81 36.74 -80.29
C HIS A 159 45.80 35.24 -79.97
N VAL A 160 46.63 34.44 -80.67
CA VAL A 160 46.77 33.00 -80.37
C VAL A 160 47.41 32.79 -79.01
N GLU A 161 48.48 33.50 -78.65
CA GLU A 161 49.16 33.35 -77.36
C GLU A 161 48.26 33.72 -76.17
N THR A 162 47.39 34.73 -76.31
CA THR A 162 46.36 35.05 -75.30
C THR A 162 45.42 33.87 -75.11
N ILE A 163 44.83 33.35 -76.19
CA ILE A 163 43.92 32.20 -76.13
C ILE A 163 44.61 31.00 -75.47
N GLU A 164 45.84 30.66 -75.88
CA GLU A 164 46.56 29.50 -75.31
C GLU A 164 46.80 29.60 -73.79
N LYS A 165 46.97 30.82 -73.26
CA LYS A 165 47.05 31.06 -71.82
C LYS A 165 45.70 30.92 -71.12
N ASP A 166 44.63 31.41 -71.72
CA ASP A 166 43.28 31.31 -71.15
C ASP A 166 42.82 29.84 -71.03
N LEU A 167 43.04 29.00 -72.05
CA LEU A 167 42.76 27.56 -71.96
C LEU A 167 43.66 26.84 -70.96
N ALA A 168 44.94 27.21 -70.86
CA ALA A 168 45.85 26.61 -69.89
C ALA A 168 45.44 26.90 -68.43
N VAL A 169 44.72 28.01 -68.19
CA VAL A 169 44.09 28.32 -66.90
C VAL A 169 42.74 27.58 -66.73
N ALA A 170 41.98 27.38 -67.81
CA ALA A 170 40.67 26.71 -67.78
C ALA A 170 40.74 25.17 -67.66
N LEU A 171 41.85 24.53 -68.09
CA LEU A 171 41.99 23.07 -68.14
C LEU A 171 43.17 22.49 -67.30
N PRO A 172 43.25 22.67 -65.95
CA PRO A 172 44.40 22.20 -65.16
C PRO A 172 44.43 20.70 -64.82
N THR A 173 43.38 19.93 -65.15
CA THR A 173 43.07 18.65 -64.46
C THR A 173 42.65 17.49 -65.38
N LEU A 174 43.27 17.36 -66.57
CA LEU A 174 43.01 16.23 -67.49
C LEU A 174 44.25 15.44 -67.95
N GLU A 175 45.33 15.41 -67.16
CA GLU A 175 46.44 14.46 -67.36
C GLU A 175 46.72 13.55 -66.15
N LEU A 176 47.36 12.40 -66.45
CA LEU A 176 48.04 11.48 -65.52
C LEU A 176 47.23 10.58 -64.54
N ASN A 177 45.91 10.36 -64.70
CA ASN A 177 45.21 9.44 -63.77
C ASN A 177 44.03 8.59 -64.31
N ARG A 178 43.96 8.29 -65.62
CA ARG A 178 42.90 7.40 -66.17
C ARG A 178 43.30 6.28 -67.14
N LEU A 179 44.59 6.01 -67.34
CA LEU A 179 45.05 4.73 -67.91
C LEU A 179 46.17 4.12 -67.06
N THR A 180 46.14 2.77 -66.97
CA THR A 180 47.09 1.86 -66.28
C THR A 180 47.14 1.86 -64.75
N LYS A 181 46.20 1.12 -64.14
CA LYS A 181 46.51 0.07 -63.14
C LYS A 181 45.73 -1.20 -63.51
N PRO A 182 46.26 -2.42 -63.22
CA PRO A 182 45.54 -3.65 -63.49
C PRO A 182 44.30 -3.76 -62.60
N TYR A 183 43.23 -4.38 -63.12
CA TYR A 183 41.97 -4.55 -62.39
C TYR A 183 42.13 -5.56 -61.25
N ASP A 184 41.63 -5.19 -60.07
CA ASP A 184 41.22 -6.16 -59.05
C ASP A 184 39.82 -6.70 -59.41
N ALA A 185 39.55 -7.96 -59.07
CA ALA A 185 38.34 -8.66 -59.51
C ALA A 185 37.07 -8.11 -58.85
N LEU A 186 37.17 -7.69 -57.58
CA LEU A 186 36.05 -7.13 -56.82
C LEU A 186 35.61 -5.77 -57.39
N ASP A 187 36.57 -4.99 -57.89
CA ASP A 187 36.37 -3.70 -58.55
C ASP A 187 35.70 -3.82 -59.93
N LEU A 188 35.81 -5.00 -60.59
CA LEU A 188 34.99 -5.35 -61.75
C LEU A 188 33.57 -5.76 -61.30
N GLU A 189 33.46 -6.59 -60.27
CA GLU A 189 32.17 -7.10 -59.80
C GLU A 189 31.24 -5.99 -59.29
N GLU A 190 31.74 -5.00 -58.55
CA GLU A 190 30.94 -3.84 -58.15
C GLU A 190 30.48 -3.02 -59.37
N LYS A 191 31.36 -2.77 -60.34
CA LYS A 191 31.01 -2.02 -61.56
C LYS A 191 30.05 -2.79 -62.46
N PHE A 192 30.18 -4.10 -62.56
CA PHE A 192 29.20 -4.96 -63.24
C PHE A 192 27.87 -4.99 -62.48
N SER A 193 27.88 -5.03 -61.14
CA SER A 193 26.67 -4.93 -60.32
C SER A 193 25.94 -3.61 -60.57
N ILE A 194 26.66 -2.47 -60.58
CA ILE A 194 26.10 -1.15 -60.93
C ILE A 194 25.51 -1.17 -62.35
N VAL A 195 26.25 -1.67 -63.35
CA VAL A 195 25.75 -1.76 -64.74
C VAL A 195 24.56 -2.72 -64.89
N ILE A 196 24.51 -3.81 -64.14
CA ILE A 196 23.37 -4.74 -64.09
C ILE A 196 22.15 -4.07 -63.43
N ASN A 197 22.36 -3.29 -62.36
CA ASN A 197 21.32 -2.54 -61.68
C ASN A 197 20.77 -1.39 -62.56
N ASP A 198 21.64 -0.66 -63.26
CA ASP A 198 21.24 0.36 -64.24
C ASP A 198 20.53 -0.25 -65.44
N HIS A 199 21.00 -1.39 -65.95
CA HIS A 199 20.32 -2.13 -67.02
C HIS A 199 18.97 -2.70 -66.55
N ALA A 200 18.86 -3.15 -65.31
CA ALA A 200 17.58 -3.56 -64.72
C ALA A 200 16.63 -2.36 -64.52
N ALA A 201 17.14 -1.20 -64.09
CA ALA A 201 16.37 0.03 -63.97
C ALA A 201 15.92 0.58 -65.33
N LEU A 202 16.76 0.50 -66.37
CA LEU A 202 16.40 0.83 -67.74
C LEU A 202 15.40 -0.16 -68.33
N LYS A 203 15.58 -1.47 -68.11
CA LYS A 203 14.62 -2.50 -68.52
C LYS A 203 13.27 -2.31 -67.82
N LYS A 204 13.26 -1.93 -66.53
CA LYS A 204 12.05 -1.56 -65.81
C LYS A 204 11.41 -0.31 -66.42
N ARG A 205 12.15 0.80 -66.59
CA ARG A 205 11.62 2.02 -67.24
C ARG A 205 11.06 1.75 -68.64
N ASN A 206 11.66 0.84 -69.40
CA ASN A 206 11.16 0.43 -70.71
C ASN A 206 9.85 -0.38 -70.58
N ALA A 207 9.75 -1.30 -69.62
CA ALA A 207 8.49 -1.99 -69.31
C ALA A 207 7.40 -1.02 -68.81
N ASP A 208 7.75 -0.05 -67.96
CA ASP A 208 6.85 1.02 -67.47
C ASP A 208 6.39 1.94 -68.63
N LEU A 209 7.21 2.13 -69.67
CA LEU A 209 6.84 2.84 -70.89
C LEU A 209 5.98 1.99 -71.83
N ILE A 210 6.26 0.69 -71.95
CA ILE A 210 5.45 -0.24 -72.74
C ILE A 210 4.05 -0.35 -72.14
N THR A 211 3.91 -0.60 -70.83
CA THR A 211 2.58 -0.63 -70.18
C THR A 211 1.87 0.72 -70.25
N ARG A 212 2.60 1.85 -70.18
CA ARG A 212 1.99 3.17 -70.43
C ARG A 212 1.49 3.34 -71.86
N LEU A 213 2.19 2.81 -72.87
CA LEU A 213 1.75 2.83 -74.26
C LEU A 213 0.58 1.86 -74.50
N GLU A 214 0.58 0.71 -73.84
CA GLU A 214 -0.48 -0.29 -73.85
C GLU A 214 -1.76 0.31 -73.24
N ASN A 215 -1.71 0.86 -72.03
CA ASN A 215 -2.80 1.59 -71.38
C ASN A 215 -3.29 2.81 -72.21
N LEU A 216 -2.40 3.49 -72.94
CA LEU A 216 -2.79 4.58 -73.86
C LEU A 216 -3.46 4.04 -75.13
N SER A 217 -3.11 2.85 -75.61
CA SER A 217 -3.80 2.19 -76.71
C SER A 217 -5.15 1.62 -76.29
N GLU A 218 -5.26 1.02 -75.09
CA GLU A 218 -6.53 0.62 -74.48
C GLU A 218 -7.44 1.85 -74.26
N SER A 219 -6.90 2.96 -73.74
CA SER A 219 -7.66 4.20 -73.56
C SER A 219 -8.12 4.79 -74.90
N ARG A 220 -7.28 4.75 -75.95
CA ARG A 220 -7.68 5.14 -77.31
C ARG A 220 -8.76 4.23 -77.87
N ASP A 221 -8.64 2.93 -77.69
CA ASP A 221 -9.55 1.95 -78.29
C ASP A 221 -10.89 1.91 -77.54
N HIS A 222 -10.87 2.12 -76.22
CA HIS A 222 -12.06 2.41 -75.41
C HIS A 222 -12.74 3.70 -75.85
N LEU A 223 -12.01 4.80 -76.11
CA LEU A 223 -12.58 6.03 -76.68
C LEU A 223 -13.13 5.82 -78.10
N LEU A 224 -12.53 4.93 -78.90
CA LEU A 224 -13.08 4.54 -80.21
C LEU A 224 -14.34 3.69 -80.07
N ASP A 225 -14.46 2.86 -79.04
CA ASP A 225 -15.68 2.10 -78.74
C ASP A 225 -16.78 2.99 -78.15
N GLU A 226 -16.48 3.89 -77.23
CA GLU A 226 -17.42 4.94 -76.78
C GLU A 226 -17.91 5.79 -77.95
N ASN A 227 -17.03 6.14 -78.89
CA ASN A 227 -17.41 6.89 -80.08
C ASN A 227 -18.31 6.05 -81.00
N LYS A 228 -18.06 4.73 -81.18
CA LYS A 228 -18.97 3.82 -81.91
C LYS A 228 -20.32 3.69 -81.20
N GLU A 229 -20.35 3.62 -79.87
CA GLU A 229 -21.59 3.59 -79.08
C GLU A 229 -22.36 4.89 -79.21
N GLN A 230 -21.69 6.05 -79.18
CA GLN A 230 -22.31 7.35 -79.47
C GLN A 230 -22.84 7.41 -80.91
N ASP A 231 -22.11 6.88 -81.89
CA ASP A 231 -22.53 6.79 -83.29
C ASP A 231 -23.75 5.85 -83.48
N ILE A 232 -23.87 4.79 -82.66
CA ILE A 232 -25.03 3.90 -82.59
C ILE A 232 -26.21 4.59 -81.91
N LEU A 233 -25.98 5.29 -80.79
CA LEU A 233 -26.99 6.08 -80.08
C LEU A 233 -27.53 7.21 -80.96
N ILE A 234 -26.68 7.89 -81.75
CA ILE A 234 -27.10 8.89 -82.72
C ILE A 234 -27.99 8.27 -83.80
N LYS A 235 -27.67 7.08 -84.31
CA LYS A 235 -28.51 6.35 -85.27
C LYS A 235 -29.84 5.93 -84.65
N GLN A 236 -29.84 5.37 -83.44
CA GLN A 236 -31.06 5.01 -82.69
C GLN A 236 -31.93 6.24 -82.39
N LEU A 237 -31.33 7.38 -82.04
CA LEU A 237 -32.07 8.64 -81.83
C LEU A 237 -32.64 9.18 -83.15
N GLN A 238 -31.90 9.10 -84.26
CA GLN A 238 -32.41 9.43 -85.59
C GLN A 238 -33.57 8.52 -85.99
N GLU A 239 -33.48 7.21 -85.76
CA GLU A 239 -34.57 6.24 -85.96
C GLU A 239 -35.78 6.55 -85.07
N MET A 240 -35.59 6.83 -83.78
CA MET A 240 -36.66 7.23 -82.86
C MET A 240 -37.34 8.55 -83.26
N ILE A 241 -36.58 9.53 -83.78
CA ILE A 241 -37.10 10.79 -84.30
C ILE A 241 -37.91 10.53 -85.58
N ASN A 242 -37.38 9.72 -86.50
CA ASN A 242 -38.06 9.32 -87.75
C ASN A 242 -39.33 8.48 -87.50
N HIS A 243 -39.42 7.79 -86.37
CA HIS A 243 -40.58 6.99 -85.95
C HIS A 243 -41.50 7.68 -84.92
N GLY A 244 -41.27 8.96 -84.60
CA GLY A 244 -42.18 9.76 -83.77
C GLY A 244 -42.20 9.42 -82.27
N GLY A 245 -41.22 8.66 -81.77
CA GLY A 245 -41.18 8.14 -80.39
C GLY A 245 -40.96 9.17 -79.28
N GLN A 246 -40.99 10.47 -79.57
CA GLN A 246 -40.70 11.55 -78.63
C GLN A 246 -41.65 11.54 -77.42
N ASN A 247 -42.95 11.31 -77.63
CA ASN A 247 -43.94 11.37 -76.56
C ASN A 247 -43.80 10.20 -75.55
N GLU A 248 -43.50 8.99 -76.04
CA GLU A 248 -43.20 7.85 -75.17
C GLU A 248 -41.85 7.97 -74.44
N HIS A 249 -40.91 8.74 -75.00
CA HIS A 249 -39.65 9.04 -74.34
C HIS A 249 -39.84 10.06 -73.22
N ILE A 250 -40.65 11.11 -73.46
CA ILE A 250 -41.02 12.10 -72.44
C ILE A 250 -41.76 11.43 -71.26
N LEU A 251 -42.80 10.63 -71.52
CA LEU A 251 -43.52 9.91 -70.46
C LEU A 251 -42.63 8.96 -69.63
N ARG A 252 -41.58 8.37 -70.25
CA ARG A 252 -40.58 7.57 -69.54
C ARG A 252 -39.60 8.41 -68.71
N LEU A 253 -39.27 9.62 -69.16
CA LEU A 253 -38.47 10.58 -68.38
C LEU A 253 -39.27 11.16 -67.22
N GLU A 254 -40.52 11.57 -67.44
CA GLU A 254 -41.44 12.07 -66.41
C GLU A 254 -41.65 11.02 -65.32
N LYS A 255 -41.97 9.77 -65.69
CA LYS A 255 -42.07 8.69 -64.71
C LYS A 255 -40.76 8.44 -63.96
N ARG A 256 -39.62 8.41 -64.67
CA ARG A 256 -38.30 8.22 -64.02
C ARG A 256 -37.96 9.38 -63.08
N LEU A 257 -38.44 10.59 -63.37
CA LEU A 257 -38.29 11.77 -62.53
C LEU A 257 -39.17 11.64 -61.28
N GLU A 258 -40.45 11.27 -61.43
CA GLU A 258 -41.36 10.96 -60.31
C GLU A 258 -40.82 9.82 -59.42
N ASP A 259 -40.37 8.71 -60.01
CA ASP A 259 -39.70 7.60 -59.30
C ASP A 259 -38.45 8.11 -58.53
N SER A 260 -37.74 9.11 -59.06
CA SER A 260 -36.57 9.72 -58.40
C SER A 260 -36.92 10.73 -57.32
N GLU A 261 -38.02 11.49 -57.47
CA GLU A 261 -38.53 12.40 -56.44
C GLU A 261 -39.10 11.61 -55.26
N GLN A 262 -39.78 10.48 -55.50
CA GLN A 262 -40.18 9.54 -54.45
C GLN A 262 -38.97 8.91 -53.74
N LEU A 263 -37.90 8.59 -54.48
CA LEU A 263 -36.64 8.13 -53.88
C LEU A 263 -35.94 9.21 -53.05
N ILE A 264 -35.93 10.46 -53.50
CA ILE A 264 -35.40 11.60 -52.73
C ILE A 264 -36.23 11.81 -51.46
N ALA A 265 -37.56 11.92 -51.56
CA ALA A 265 -38.43 12.12 -50.41
C ALA A 265 -38.30 10.99 -49.35
N THR A 266 -38.14 9.74 -49.79
CA THR A 266 -37.91 8.62 -48.86
C THR A 266 -36.50 8.62 -48.27
N GLN A 267 -35.48 9.11 -48.97
CA GLN A 267 -34.14 9.31 -48.42
C GLN A 267 -34.09 10.50 -47.44
N GLU A 268 -34.76 11.61 -47.74
CA GLU A 268 -34.90 12.76 -46.85
C GLU A 268 -35.65 12.40 -45.57
N GLN A 269 -36.76 11.65 -45.68
CA GLN A 269 -37.46 11.12 -44.52
C GLN A 269 -36.55 10.19 -43.68
N GLN A 270 -35.81 9.28 -44.31
CA GLN A 270 -34.85 8.42 -43.59
C GLN A 270 -33.74 9.22 -42.90
N LEU A 271 -33.28 10.33 -43.49
CA LEU A 271 -32.27 11.21 -42.90
C LEU A 271 -32.82 11.98 -41.69
N GLU A 272 -34.04 12.52 -41.77
CA GLU A 272 -34.66 13.20 -40.63
C GLU A 272 -35.08 12.21 -39.53
N ASP A 273 -35.61 11.02 -39.86
CA ASP A 273 -35.86 9.94 -38.88
C ASP A 273 -34.55 9.52 -38.19
N ALA A 274 -33.45 9.37 -38.94
CA ALA A 274 -32.13 9.07 -38.38
C ALA A 274 -31.58 10.22 -37.51
N ARG A 275 -31.87 11.48 -37.87
CA ARG A 275 -31.52 12.66 -37.07
C ARG A 275 -32.33 12.73 -35.78
N VAL A 276 -33.65 12.58 -35.83
CA VAL A 276 -34.53 12.56 -34.65
C VAL A 276 -34.15 11.42 -33.71
N ASN A 277 -33.86 10.23 -34.24
CA ASN A 277 -33.37 9.08 -33.47
C ASN A 277 -32.00 9.35 -32.82
N ARG A 278 -31.08 10.05 -33.51
CA ARG A 278 -29.80 10.52 -32.94
C ARG A 278 -30.01 11.58 -31.84
N GLU A 279 -30.92 12.53 -32.04
CA GLU A 279 -31.26 13.54 -31.03
C GLU A 279 -31.90 12.93 -29.79
N LEU A 280 -32.81 11.96 -29.95
CA LEU A 280 -33.43 11.21 -28.85
C LEU A 280 -32.38 10.44 -28.05
N LYS A 281 -31.53 9.64 -28.72
CA LYS A 281 -30.42 8.92 -28.06
C LYS A 281 -29.44 9.85 -27.36
N ASN A 282 -29.18 11.04 -27.89
CA ASN A 282 -28.35 12.03 -27.22
C ASN A 282 -29.04 12.62 -25.97
N LYS A 283 -30.35 12.90 -26.03
CA LYS A 283 -31.16 13.33 -24.88
C LYS A 283 -31.21 12.23 -23.80
N GLU A 284 -31.34 10.97 -24.18
CA GLU A 284 -31.24 9.80 -23.27
C GLU A 284 -29.86 9.70 -22.63
N LEU A 285 -28.76 9.79 -23.41
CA LEU A 285 -27.39 9.75 -22.90
C LEU A 285 -27.09 10.90 -21.93
N VAL A 286 -27.60 12.11 -22.20
CA VAL A 286 -27.48 13.25 -21.27
C VAL A 286 -28.31 13.02 -20.01
N SER A 287 -29.53 12.48 -20.13
CA SER A 287 -30.37 12.12 -18.98
C SER A 287 -29.70 11.09 -18.07
N VAL A 288 -29.12 10.02 -18.64
CA VAL A 288 -28.41 8.96 -17.90
C VAL A 288 -27.09 9.45 -17.29
N LYS A 289 -26.41 10.41 -17.92
CA LYS A 289 -25.26 11.10 -17.30
C LYS A 289 -25.72 11.92 -16.10
N ASN A 290 -26.70 12.80 -16.28
CA ASN A 290 -27.22 13.66 -15.22
C ASN A 290 -27.75 12.85 -14.02
N SER A 291 -28.42 11.70 -14.25
CA SER A 291 -28.86 10.84 -13.15
C SER A 291 -27.70 10.17 -12.43
N ARG A 292 -26.68 9.69 -13.17
CA ARG A 292 -25.46 9.10 -12.59
C ARG A 292 -24.65 10.11 -11.80
N ASP A 293 -24.52 11.34 -12.30
CA ASP A 293 -23.78 12.41 -11.63
C ASP A 293 -24.50 12.84 -10.34
N LEU A 294 -25.84 12.83 -10.33
CA LEU A 294 -26.66 13.07 -9.14
C LEU A 294 -26.57 11.90 -8.14
N GLU A 295 -26.60 10.64 -8.58
CA GLU A 295 -26.33 9.47 -7.73
C GLU A 295 -24.93 9.53 -7.08
N ILE A 296 -23.91 9.97 -7.83
CA ILE A 296 -22.55 10.16 -7.31
C ILE A 296 -22.51 11.30 -6.30
N GLN A 297 -23.21 12.42 -6.57
CA GLN A 297 -23.28 13.55 -5.65
C GLN A 297 -24.00 13.20 -4.34
N ASP A 298 -25.05 12.38 -4.39
CA ASP A 298 -25.77 11.95 -3.19
C ASP A 298 -24.95 10.94 -2.38
N ARG A 299 -24.29 9.96 -3.01
CA ARG A 299 -23.32 9.09 -2.32
C ARG A 299 -22.16 9.86 -1.68
N PHE A 300 -21.71 10.94 -2.32
CA PHE A 300 -20.68 11.81 -1.72
C PHE A 300 -21.19 12.47 -0.43
N LYS A 301 -22.43 12.99 -0.43
CA LYS A 301 -23.07 13.54 0.79
C LYS A 301 -23.28 12.49 1.86
N GLU A 302 -23.66 11.26 1.49
CA GLU A 302 -23.79 10.13 2.42
C GLU A 302 -22.45 9.81 3.11
N LEU A 303 -21.37 9.71 2.33
CA LEU A 303 -20.01 9.49 2.85
C LEU A 303 -19.49 10.68 3.69
N GLU A 304 -19.82 11.92 3.32
CA GLU A 304 -19.48 13.11 4.11
C GLU A 304 -20.22 13.11 5.47
N VAL A 305 -21.50 12.75 5.48
CA VAL A 305 -22.30 12.59 6.70
C VAL A 305 -21.76 11.45 7.57
N GLU A 306 -21.44 10.30 6.99
CA GLU A 306 -20.84 9.16 7.69
C GLU A 306 -19.47 9.49 8.27
N ASN A 307 -18.59 10.14 7.51
CA ASN A 307 -17.29 10.61 7.99
C ASN A 307 -17.47 11.62 9.15
N SER A 308 -18.43 12.54 9.04
CA SER A 308 -18.77 13.44 10.16
C SER A 308 -19.28 12.68 11.40
N ALA A 309 -19.94 11.53 11.21
CA ALA A 309 -20.42 10.68 12.30
C ALA A 309 -19.30 9.84 12.90
N LEU A 310 -18.33 9.38 12.10
CA LEU A 310 -17.11 8.70 12.54
C LEU A 310 -16.22 9.65 13.34
N LEU A 311 -16.00 10.88 12.88
CA LEU A 311 -15.31 11.93 13.66
C LEU A 311 -16.03 12.21 15.00
N LYS A 312 -17.36 12.31 15.00
CA LYS A 312 -18.15 12.45 16.24
C LYS A 312 -18.12 11.21 17.14
N ARG A 313 -17.75 10.02 16.63
CA ARG A 313 -17.49 8.81 17.42
C ARG A 313 -16.06 8.84 17.97
N ALA A 314 -15.06 9.16 17.14
CA ALA A 314 -13.66 9.29 17.55
C ALA A 314 -13.49 10.30 18.70
N ASN A 315 -14.04 11.51 18.57
CA ASN A 315 -13.98 12.53 19.64
C ASN A 315 -14.69 12.09 20.94
N LYS A 316 -15.65 11.15 20.87
CA LYS A 316 -16.26 10.53 22.07
C LYS A 316 -15.35 9.47 22.67
N VAL A 317 -14.68 8.66 21.85
CA VAL A 317 -13.67 7.69 22.30
C VAL A 317 -12.52 8.42 23.00
N GLU A 318 -11.93 9.43 22.38
CA GLU A 318 -10.88 10.27 22.99
C GLU A 318 -11.33 10.89 24.33
N HIS A 319 -12.58 11.36 24.41
CA HIS A 319 -13.16 11.86 25.66
C HIS A 319 -13.31 10.77 26.73
N TYR A 320 -13.70 9.54 26.36
CA TYR A 320 -13.78 8.41 27.27
C TYR A 320 -12.39 7.91 27.70
N GLU A 321 -11.42 7.84 26.80
CA GLU A 321 -10.02 7.53 27.09
C GLU A 321 -9.43 8.55 28.06
N LYS A 322 -9.65 9.86 27.84
CA LYS A 322 -9.23 10.93 28.73
C LYS A 322 -9.89 10.82 30.11
N LYS A 323 -11.17 10.47 30.18
CA LYS A 323 -11.88 10.23 31.45
C LYS A 323 -11.34 8.98 32.16
N LEU A 324 -11.03 7.91 31.43
CA LEU A 324 -10.47 6.67 31.97
C LEU A 324 -9.03 6.89 32.45
N ALA A 325 -8.22 7.68 31.76
CA ALA A 325 -6.90 8.10 32.22
C ALA A 325 -6.97 8.94 33.50
N GLN A 326 -7.97 9.84 33.64
CA GLN A 326 -8.24 10.57 34.87
C GLN A 326 -8.70 9.64 36.01
N GLN A 327 -9.57 8.67 35.73
CA GLN A 327 -9.99 7.68 36.72
C GLN A 327 -8.81 6.82 37.18
N ASN A 328 -7.99 6.29 36.27
CA ASN A 328 -6.80 5.52 36.58
C ASN A 328 -5.76 6.32 37.40
N ALA A 329 -5.71 7.65 37.25
CA ALA A 329 -4.88 8.51 38.09
C ALA A 329 -5.44 8.61 39.53
N ILE A 330 -6.76 8.79 39.67
CA ILE A 330 -7.46 8.81 40.97
C ILE A 330 -7.38 7.45 41.67
N GLU A 331 -7.42 6.34 40.93
CA GLU A 331 -7.27 4.98 41.49
C GLU A 331 -5.84 4.73 41.98
N LYS A 332 -4.82 5.20 41.26
CA LYS A 332 -3.41 5.19 41.72
C LYS A 332 -3.20 6.08 42.96
N GLU A 333 -3.86 7.23 43.01
CA GLU A 333 -3.83 8.09 44.21
C GLU A 333 -4.53 7.42 45.40
N ASN A 334 -5.68 6.76 45.20
CA ASN A 334 -6.33 5.96 46.24
C ASN A 334 -5.48 4.79 46.71
N ALA A 335 -4.77 4.09 45.82
CA ALA A 335 -3.84 3.02 46.19
C ALA A 335 -2.69 3.56 47.07
N ARG A 336 -2.09 4.69 46.68
CA ARG A 336 -1.05 5.38 47.47
C ARG A 336 -1.56 5.88 48.81
N LEU A 337 -2.79 6.41 48.88
CA LEU A 337 -3.39 6.86 50.14
C LEU A 337 -3.71 5.69 51.08
N ARG A 338 -4.04 4.50 50.55
CA ARG A 338 -4.17 3.26 51.34
C ARG A 338 -2.81 2.80 51.87
N GLU A 339 -1.79 2.72 51.02
CA GLU A 339 -0.41 2.42 51.41
C GLU A 339 0.09 3.35 52.52
N GLN A 340 -0.15 4.66 52.40
CA GLN A 340 0.17 5.64 53.44
C GLN A 340 -0.63 5.43 54.73
N LEU A 341 -1.90 5.04 54.64
CA LEU A 341 -2.76 4.76 55.79
C LEU A 341 -2.33 3.47 56.50
N ASP A 342 -1.93 2.42 55.77
CA ASP A 342 -1.42 1.17 56.31
C ASP A 342 -0.08 1.41 57.04
N VAL A 343 0.84 2.18 56.44
CA VAL A 343 2.10 2.61 57.08
C VAL A 343 1.83 3.46 58.33
N LEU A 344 0.83 4.35 58.32
CA LEU A 344 0.45 5.11 59.52
C LEU A 344 -0.17 4.22 60.61
N GLN A 345 -0.93 3.19 60.25
CA GLN A 345 -1.43 2.20 61.22
C GLN A 345 -0.32 1.32 61.80
N GLU A 346 0.70 0.96 61.00
CA GLU A 346 1.87 0.22 61.49
C GLU A 346 2.69 1.07 62.46
N ASN A 347 3.00 2.32 62.08
CA ASN A 347 3.63 3.28 62.99
C ASN A 347 2.82 3.48 64.29
N GLN A 348 1.49 3.60 64.23
CA GLN A 348 0.67 3.72 65.43
C GLN A 348 0.78 2.48 66.32
N LYS A 349 0.73 1.26 65.76
CA LYS A 349 0.91 0.01 66.53
C LYS A 349 2.29 -0.04 67.20
N ASP A 350 3.33 0.49 66.56
CA ASP A 350 4.68 0.56 67.14
C ASP A 350 4.80 1.62 68.23
N TYR A 351 4.17 2.79 68.06
CA TYR A 351 4.03 3.76 69.16
C TYR A 351 3.25 3.18 70.34
N ASP A 352 2.18 2.42 70.10
CA ASP A 352 1.37 1.78 71.15
C ASP A 352 2.18 0.70 71.90
N LYS A 353 2.97 -0.13 71.19
CA LYS A 353 3.93 -1.08 71.81
C LYS A 353 4.92 -0.36 72.71
N VAL A 354 5.63 0.65 72.18
CA VAL A 354 6.64 1.41 72.93
C VAL A 354 6.01 2.16 74.11
N HIS A 355 4.76 2.63 73.99
CA HIS A 355 4.02 3.23 75.09
C HIS A 355 3.72 2.19 76.19
N MET A 356 3.26 1.00 75.84
CA MET A 356 3.00 -0.09 76.79
C MET A 356 4.28 -0.56 77.49
N GLU A 357 5.40 -0.68 76.78
CA GLU A 357 6.72 -0.94 77.36
C GLU A 357 7.16 0.19 78.30
N ASN A 358 6.90 1.45 77.94
CA ASN A 358 7.24 2.60 78.77
C ASN A 358 6.40 2.68 80.05
N GLU A 359 5.11 2.32 80.00
CA GLU A 359 4.26 2.18 81.19
C GLU A 359 4.71 1.01 82.08
N LEU A 360 5.07 -0.14 81.49
CA LEU A 360 5.64 -1.26 82.25
C LEU A 360 6.97 -0.86 82.94
N LEU A 361 7.83 -0.11 82.26
CA LEU A 361 9.06 0.43 82.85
C LEU A 361 8.78 1.48 83.94
N LYS A 362 7.69 2.26 83.84
CA LYS A 362 7.24 3.18 84.90
C LYS A 362 6.71 2.44 86.12
N THR A 363 5.90 1.39 85.95
CA THR A 363 5.37 0.60 87.08
C THR A 363 6.48 -0.16 87.79
N THR A 364 7.34 -0.89 87.07
CA THR A 364 8.48 -1.59 87.68
C THR A 364 9.43 -0.61 88.37
N ARG A 365 9.71 0.57 87.79
CA ARG A 365 10.49 1.61 88.47
C ARG A 365 9.80 2.10 89.75
N GLY A 366 8.48 2.25 89.74
CA GLY A 366 7.69 2.59 90.93
C GLY A 366 7.72 1.51 92.01
N GLU A 367 7.79 0.24 91.63
CA GLU A 367 7.97 -0.89 92.54
C GLU A 367 9.39 -0.91 93.13
N TYR A 368 10.43 -0.72 92.31
CA TYR A 368 11.81 -0.56 92.79
C TYR A 368 11.96 0.63 93.74
N MET A 369 11.28 1.77 93.49
CA MET A 369 11.24 2.89 94.43
C MET A 369 10.61 2.52 95.77
N LYS A 370 9.47 1.82 95.79
CA LYS A 370 8.84 1.35 97.05
C LYS A 370 9.73 0.35 97.80
N VAL A 371 10.44 -0.51 97.09
CA VAL A 371 11.42 -1.43 97.69
C VAL A 371 12.61 -0.65 98.26
N LEU A 372 13.08 0.42 97.60
CA LEU A 372 14.09 1.32 98.14
C LEU A 372 13.57 2.06 99.40
N GLU A 373 12.39 2.66 99.35
CA GLU A 373 11.76 3.39 100.46
C GLU A 373 11.57 2.49 101.70
N THR A 374 11.17 1.23 101.51
CA THR A 374 11.06 0.26 102.61
C THR A 374 12.42 -0.20 103.13
N GLN A 375 13.44 -0.35 102.27
CA GLN A 375 14.82 -0.60 102.70
C GLN A 375 15.38 0.57 103.51
N GLU A 376 15.23 1.81 103.03
CA GLU A 376 15.61 3.04 103.75
C GLU A 376 14.90 3.14 105.09
N HIS A 377 13.59 2.84 105.15
CA HIS A 377 12.86 2.79 106.41
C HIS A 377 13.42 1.71 107.35
N THR A 378 13.69 0.49 106.89
CA THR A 378 14.31 -0.54 107.77
C THR A 378 15.71 -0.14 108.24
N ILE A 379 16.48 0.62 107.44
CA ILE A 379 17.78 1.17 107.85
C ILE A 379 17.61 2.26 108.93
N THR A 380 16.61 3.15 108.82
CA THR A 380 16.32 4.13 109.89
C THR A 380 15.81 3.45 111.16
N ASP A 381 15.04 2.37 111.02
CA ASP A 381 14.54 1.54 112.12
C ASP A 381 15.66 0.77 112.83
N LEU A 382 16.62 0.22 112.09
CA LEU A 382 17.80 -0.44 112.65
C LEU A 382 18.72 0.58 113.34
N ARG A 383 18.88 1.79 112.79
CA ARG A 383 19.58 2.89 113.46
C ARG A 383 18.87 3.33 114.73
N SER A 384 17.54 3.45 114.74
CA SER A 384 16.78 3.84 115.95
C SER A 384 16.74 2.74 117.02
N LYS A 385 16.87 1.46 116.62
CA LYS A 385 17.09 0.32 117.53
C LYS A 385 18.51 0.35 118.09
N GLY A 386 19.51 0.60 117.25
CA GLY A 386 20.91 0.79 117.65
C GLY A 386 21.09 1.89 118.70
N MET A 387 20.64 3.12 118.39
CA MET A 387 20.68 4.25 119.32
C MET A 387 20.03 3.95 120.69
N ARG A 388 18.91 3.20 120.71
CA ARG A 388 18.24 2.81 121.96
C ARG A 388 19.00 1.75 122.76
N LEU A 389 19.63 0.80 122.08
CA LEU A 389 20.48 -0.21 122.73
C LEU A 389 21.80 0.41 123.22
N GLU A 390 22.34 1.38 122.50
CA GLU A 390 23.49 2.19 122.94
C GLU A 390 23.13 3.05 124.16
N GLU A 391 21.93 3.65 124.20
CA GLU A 391 21.44 4.40 125.35
C GLU A 391 21.11 3.49 126.56
N GLU A 392 20.49 2.33 126.37
CA GLU A 392 20.30 1.35 127.44
C GLU A 392 21.66 0.86 127.96
N LEU A 393 22.61 0.52 127.08
CA LEU A 393 23.96 0.11 127.49
C LEU A 393 24.68 1.23 128.25
N ARG A 394 24.52 2.50 127.84
CA ARG A 394 25.05 3.66 128.57
C ARG A 394 24.41 3.77 129.96
N LEU A 395 23.11 3.58 130.08
CA LEU A 395 22.40 3.58 131.36
C LEU A 395 22.80 2.39 132.25
N ARG A 396 23.03 1.19 131.69
CA ARG A 396 23.56 0.04 132.44
C ARG A 396 25.00 0.26 132.90
N LEU A 397 25.83 0.94 132.11
CA LEU A 397 27.17 1.34 132.55
C LEU A 397 27.11 2.39 133.67
N GLU A 398 26.18 3.34 133.60
CA GLU A 398 25.94 4.35 134.64
C GLU A 398 25.38 3.71 135.93
N GLU A 399 24.45 2.75 135.82
CA GLU A 399 23.99 1.91 136.95
C GLU A 399 25.15 1.10 137.56
N ILE A 400 26.00 0.47 136.74
CA ILE A 400 27.18 -0.29 137.21
C ILE A 400 28.18 0.65 137.87
N GLU A 401 28.41 1.86 137.36
CA GLU A 401 29.28 2.85 137.98
C GLU A 401 28.73 3.32 139.33
N VAL A 402 27.44 3.63 139.44
CA VAL A 402 26.77 3.94 140.72
C VAL A 402 26.78 2.75 141.68
N HIS A 403 26.62 1.51 141.19
CA HIS A 403 26.77 0.31 142.01
C HIS A 403 28.21 0.08 142.45
N LEU A 404 29.22 0.43 141.66
CA LEU A 404 30.63 0.38 142.04
C LEU A 404 31.03 1.55 142.95
N GLU A 405 30.46 2.74 142.82
CA GLU A 405 30.64 3.84 143.77
C GLU A 405 29.99 3.51 145.12
N ARG A 406 28.78 2.95 145.09
CA ARG A 406 28.13 2.40 146.27
C ARG A 406 28.94 1.25 146.85
N GLN A 407 29.42 0.30 146.05
CA GLN A 407 30.29 -0.77 146.53
C GLN A 407 31.57 -0.18 147.15
N ARG A 408 32.20 0.83 146.56
CA ARG A 408 33.36 1.52 147.16
C ARG A 408 33.02 2.27 148.44
N HIS A 409 31.79 2.78 148.59
CA HIS A 409 31.32 3.40 149.83
C HIS A 409 31.01 2.35 150.90
N ASP A 410 30.27 1.30 150.53
CA ASP A 410 29.96 0.15 151.37
C ASP A 410 31.25 -0.63 151.72
N GLU A 411 32.29 -0.65 150.87
CA GLU A 411 33.64 -1.17 151.15
C GLU A 411 34.41 -0.24 152.08
N ARG A 412 34.35 1.09 151.94
CA ARG A 412 34.94 2.01 152.93
C ARG A 412 34.24 1.86 154.28
N TYR A 413 32.92 1.75 154.29
CA TYR A 413 32.12 1.54 155.48
C TYR A 413 32.29 0.12 156.05
N ILE A 414 32.54 -0.89 155.22
CA ILE A 414 32.95 -2.24 155.66
C ILE A 414 34.39 -2.23 156.17
N ASN A 415 35.29 -1.40 155.65
CA ASN A 415 36.63 -1.21 156.22
C ASN A 415 36.56 -0.42 157.55
N GLU A 416 35.73 0.61 157.67
CA GLU A 416 35.45 1.30 158.95
C GLU A 416 34.71 0.39 159.94
N LEU A 417 33.82 -0.48 159.45
CA LEU A 417 33.20 -1.51 160.26
C LEU A 417 34.19 -2.61 160.60
N GLN A 418 35.15 -2.98 159.74
CA GLN A 418 36.19 -3.99 160.00
C GLN A 418 37.29 -3.46 160.91
N GLU A 419 37.59 -2.17 160.90
CA GLU A 419 38.30 -1.46 161.97
C GLU A 419 37.53 -1.54 163.31
N ARG A 420 36.22 -1.86 163.26
CA ARG A 420 35.37 -2.24 164.40
C ARG A 420 35.03 -3.75 164.46
N LEU A 421 35.43 -4.58 163.49
CA LEU A 421 35.04 -6.00 163.31
C LEU A 421 36.23 -6.99 163.38
N ASP A 422 37.45 -6.47 163.41
CA ASP A 422 38.53 -6.99 164.26
C ASP A 422 38.08 -7.13 165.74
N SER A 423 36.88 -6.62 166.10
CA SER A 423 36.17 -6.97 167.33
C SER A 423 35.27 -8.23 167.29
N GLN A 424 34.66 -8.68 166.16
CA GLN A 424 33.85 -9.93 166.07
C GLN A 424 33.24 -10.31 164.68
N SER A 425 33.42 -11.56 164.21
CA SER A 425 33.18 -12.06 162.81
C SER A 425 31.78 -12.75 162.55
N PRO A 426 31.47 -13.52 161.47
CA PRO A 426 30.67 -13.08 160.28
C PRO A 426 29.53 -14.06 159.77
N GLU A 427 29.15 -13.99 158.46
CA GLU A 427 28.56 -15.02 157.52
C GLU A 427 27.26 -14.67 156.69
N GLU A 428 26.87 -15.52 155.71
CA GLU A 428 26.04 -15.27 154.48
C GLU A 428 24.83 -16.30 154.31
N PRO A 429 24.32 -16.83 153.13
CA PRO A 429 24.34 -16.49 151.66
C PRO A 429 23.04 -16.77 150.81
N SER A 430 23.10 -16.52 149.47
CA SER A 430 22.52 -17.35 148.34
C SER A 430 21.11 -17.14 147.69
N GLY A 431 21.01 -17.46 146.37
CA GLY A 431 19.79 -17.90 145.61
C GLY A 431 19.11 -16.92 144.61
N GLY A 432 18.46 -17.32 143.49
CA GLY A 432 18.54 -18.57 142.69
C GLY A 432 17.29 -18.99 141.84
N LEU A 433 17.36 -18.91 140.47
CA LEU A 433 16.42 -19.45 139.44
C LEU A 433 14.96 -18.87 139.44
N SER A 434 14.00 -19.10 138.52
CA SER A 434 13.81 -19.70 137.15
C SER A 434 12.59 -18.98 136.50
N LEU A 435 12.20 -18.98 135.20
CA LEU A 435 12.46 -19.70 133.93
C LEU A 435 11.72 -21.06 133.72
N GLU A 436 10.61 -21.05 132.94
CA GLU A 436 9.82 -22.22 132.43
C GLU A 436 8.79 -21.88 131.29
N ASP A 437 8.37 -20.61 131.15
CA ASP A 437 7.06 -20.20 130.57
C ASP A 437 6.95 -20.07 129.01
N GLU A 438 8.00 -20.38 128.25
CA GLU A 438 8.09 -19.95 126.83
C GLU A 438 7.54 -20.98 125.79
N LEU A 439 7.17 -22.19 126.22
CA LEU A 439 6.94 -23.35 125.33
C LEU A 439 5.46 -23.58 124.91
N ASN A 440 4.51 -22.78 125.38
CA ASN A 440 3.06 -23.02 125.24
C ASN A 440 2.34 -22.19 124.15
N ARG A 441 2.97 -21.91 122.99
CA ARG A 441 2.41 -20.99 121.97
C ARG A 441 2.42 -21.44 120.50
N SER A 442 2.33 -22.75 120.22
CA SER A 442 2.13 -23.22 118.84
C SER A 442 1.40 -24.58 118.76
N ASP A 443 0.11 -24.57 118.40
CA ASP A 443 -0.52 -25.68 117.66
C ASP A 443 -1.95 -25.32 117.18
N SER A 444 -2.22 -25.50 115.87
CA SER A 444 -3.58 -25.78 115.33
C SER A 444 -3.47 -26.35 113.89
N PRO A 445 -4.20 -27.44 113.54
CA PRO A 445 -3.94 -28.17 112.29
C PRO A 445 -4.99 -27.97 111.17
N HIS A 446 -4.49 -27.60 110.00
CA HIS A 446 -4.89 -28.00 108.64
C HIS A 446 -6.33 -28.54 108.38
N GLU A 447 -7.21 -27.68 107.87
CA GLU A 447 -8.30 -28.06 106.95
C GLU A 447 -8.10 -27.36 105.59
N PRO A 448 -8.33 -28.03 104.44
CA PRO A 448 -8.29 -27.38 103.13
C PRO A 448 -9.57 -26.56 102.90
N ASN A 449 -9.44 -25.23 102.81
CA ASN A 449 -10.60 -24.34 102.63
C ASN A 449 -11.31 -24.59 101.28
N PRO A 450 -12.57 -25.07 101.26
CA PRO A 450 -13.29 -25.40 100.02
C PRO A 450 -13.55 -24.17 99.13
N GLN A 451 -13.51 -22.96 99.67
CA GLN A 451 -13.61 -21.73 98.87
C GLN A 451 -12.38 -21.53 97.96
N LEU A 452 -11.20 -21.98 98.40
CA LEU A 452 -9.98 -21.94 97.59
C LEU A 452 -9.99 -23.04 96.51
N GLU A 453 -10.50 -24.23 96.83
CA GLU A 453 -10.69 -25.29 95.83
C GLU A 453 -11.68 -24.86 94.74
N ILE A 454 -12.82 -24.26 95.14
CA ILE A 454 -13.82 -23.73 94.21
C ILE A 454 -13.27 -22.55 93.38
N SER A 455 -12.47 -21.66 93.97
CA SER A 455 -11.85 -20.56 93.20
C SER A 455 -10.78 -21.06 92.22
N ARG A 456 -9.98 -22.06 92.61
CA ARG A 456 -9.04 -22.76 91.74
C ARG A 456 -9.74 -23.45 90.58
N LEU A 457 -10.76 -24.25 90.84
CA LEU A 457 -11.51 -24.97 89.80
C LEU A 457 -12.22 -24.01 88.83
N ARG A 458 -12.71 -22.86 89.32
CA ARG A 458 -13.23 -21.78 88.47
C ARG A 458 -12.15 -21.15 87.59
N ALA A 459 -10.97 -20.86 88.14
CA ALA A 459 -9.84 -20.34 87.37
C ALA A 459 -9.33 -21.35 86.34
N GLU A 460 -9.26 -22.64 86.69
CA GLU A 460 -8.83 -23.73 85.81
C GLU A 460 -9.82 -23.93 84.65
N LEU A 461 -11.13 -23.92 84.93
CA LEU A 461 -12.18 -23.90 83.89
C LEU A 461 -12.07 -22.66 82.99
N GLN A 462 -11.78 -21.48 83.54
CA GLN A 462 -11.67 -20.23 82.76
C GLN A 462 -10.39 -20.20 81.89
N VAL A 463 -9.29 -20.83 82.34
CA VAL A 463 -8.08 -21.04 81.54
C VAL A 463 -8.34 -22.05 80.42
N LEU A 464 -8.99 -23.18 80.69
CA LEU A 464 -9.35 -24.16 79.65
C LEU A 464 -10.30 -23.56 78.60
N LYS A 465 -11.35 -22.85 79.05
CA LYS A 465 -12.33 -22.17 78.19
C LYS A 465 -11.68 -21.15 77.24
N SER A 466 -10.76 -20.34 77.75
CA SER A 466 -10.05 -19.34 76.93
C SER A 466 -8.98 -19.97 76.02
N ASN A 467 -8.37 -21.08 76.42
CA ASN A 467 -7.23 -21.69 75.72
C ASN A 467 -7.63 -22.70 74.63
N GLU A 468 -8.67 -23.52 74.83
CA GLU A 468 -9.13 -24.50 73.82
C GLU A 468 -10.24 -23.93 72.92
N GLY A 469 -11.32 -23.43 73.50
CA GLY A 469 -12.41 -22.79 72.74
C GLY A 469 -11.94 -21.57 71.95
N GLY A 470 -11.03 -20.78 72.53
CA GLY A 470 -10.39 -19.66 71.85
C GLY A 470 -9.53 -20.08 70.64
N LYS A 471 -8.73 -21.15 70.76
CA LYS A 471 -7.89 -21.65 69.65
C LYS A 471 -8.72 -22.23 68.52
N ALA A 472 -9.67 -23.10 68.80
CA ALA A 472 -10.54 -23.68 67.77
C ALA A 472 -11.29 -22.59 66.98
N ASN A 473 -11.80 -21.55 67.67
CA ASN A 473 -12.48 -20.43 67.03
C ASN A 473 -11.51 -19.54 66.21
N ALA A 474 -10.27 -19.36 66.66
CA ALA A 474 -9.24 -18.63 65.91
C ALA A 474 -8.74 -19.40 64.67
N GLU A 475 -8.60 -20.72 64.77
CA GLU A 475 -8.18 -21.60 63.69
C GLU A 475 -9.26 -21.71 62.61
N LEU A 476 -10.53 -21.88 63.00
CA LEU A 476 -11.68 -21.82 62.09
C LEU A 476 -11.77 -20.46 61.36
N ARG A 477 -11.50 -19.33 62.04
CA ARG A 477 -11.43 -18.02 61.38
C ARG A 477 -10.26 -17.90 60.40
N SER A 478 -9.10 -18.47 60.72
CA SER A 478 -7.95 -18.50 59.82
C SER A 478 -8.24 -19.33 58.58
N GLU A 479 -8.87 -20.49 58.73
CA GLU A 479 -9.22 -21.36 57.60
C GLU A 479 -10.35 -20.77 56.75
N LEU A 480 -11.35 -20.15 57.38
CA LEU A 480 -12.38 -19.35 56.69
C LEU A 480 -11.70 -18.28 55.82
N GLN A 481 -10.82 -17.45 56.39
CA GLN A 481 -10.11 -16.38 55.67
C GLN A 481 -9.23 -16.91 54.52
N LYS A 482 -8.53 -18.05 54.70
CA LYS A 482 -7.79 -18.70 53.61
C LYS A 482 -8.73 -19.13 52.47
N SER A 483 -9.86 -19.74 52.82
CA SER A 483 -10.85 -20.22 51.84
C SER A 483 -11.52 -19.06 51.09
N GLU A 484 -11.82 -17.94 51.76
CA GLU A 484 -12.29 -16.70 51.11
C GLU A 484 -11.28 -16.15 50.11
N MET A 485 -9.99 -16.12 50.47
CA MET A 485 -8.92 -15.64 49.61
C MET A 485 -8.72 -16.55 48.39
N GLU A 486 -8.79 -17.87 48.56
CA GLU A 486 -8.70 -18.82 47.45
C GLU A 486 -9.93 -18.75 46.54
N VAL A 487 -11.13 -18.62 47.10
CA VAL A 487 -12.37 -18.37 46.34
C VAL A 487 -12.30 -17.06 45.56
N ARG A 488 -11.72 -15.99 46.15
CA ARG A 488 -11.50 -14.71 45.45
C ARG A 488 -10.52 -14.87 44.28
N ARG A 489 -9.35 -15.49 44.52
CA ARG A 489 -8.34 -15.79 43.51
C ARG A 489 -8.87 -16.63 42.35
N LEU A 490 -9.73 -17.61 42.64
CA LEU A 490 -10.38 -18.45 41.62
C LEU A 490 -11.46 -17.70 40.85
N ARG A 491 -12.23 -16.80 41.50
CA ARG A 491 -13.18 -15.91 40.81
C ARG A 491 -12.45 -14.93 39.88
N GLU A 492 -11.34 -14.35 40.32
CA GLU A 492 -10.46 -13.48 39.53
C GLU A 492 -9.92 -14.23 38.29
N LYS A 493 -9.26 -15.39 38.46
CA LYS A 493 -8.81 -16.23 37.34
C LYS A 493 -9.96 -16.63 36.38
N THR A 494 -11.16 -16.87 36.92
CA THR A 494 -12.34 -17.21 36.11
C THR A 494 -12.89 -16.00 35.35
N GLN A 495 -12.68 -14.77 35.84
CA GLN A 495 -12.98 -13.55 35.12
C GLN A 495 -11.94 -13.28 34.03
N GLU A 496 -10.64 -13.38 34.33
CA GLU A 496 -9.56 -13.29 33.33
C GLU A 496 -9.79 -14.24 32.15
N LEU A 497 -10.17 -15.50 32.43
CA LEU A 497 -10.49 -16.48 31.40
C LEU A 497 -11.78 -16.16 30.62
N LYS A 498 -12.78 -15.50 31.23
CA LYS A 498 -13.98 -15.02 30.53
C LYS A 498 -13.69 -13.80 29.65
N GLU A 499 -12.78 -12.93 30.07
CA GLU A 499 -12.34 -11.78 29.27
C GLU A 499 -11.47 -12.23 28.10
N ALA A 500 -10.54 -13.18 28.32
CA ALA A 500 -9.80 -13.84 27.24
C ALA A 500 -10.71 -14.63 26.28
N HIS A 501 -11.76 -15.29 26.78
CA HIS A 501 -12.80 -15.93 25.96
C HIS A 501 -13.57 -14.90 25.13
N ALA A 502 -13.95 -13.74 25.68
CA ALA A 502 -14.60 -12.68 24.92
C ALA A 502 -13.69 -12.14 23.79
N VAL A 503 -12.42 -11.85 24.10
CA VAL A 503 -11.45 -11.35 23.11
C VAL A 503 -11.17 -12.38 22.00
N THR A 504 -11.01 -13.66 22.34
CA THR A 504 -10.81 -14.72 21.33
C THR A 504 -12.08 -15.04 20.54
N GLN A 505 -13.26 -14.88 21.13
CA GLN A 505 -14.54 -14.95 20.44
C GLN A 505 -14.71 -13.79 19.44
N ASP A 506 -14.35 -12.56 19.82
CA ASP A 506 -14.37 -11.41 18.91
C ASP A 506 -13.33 -11.56 17.79
N GLN A 507 -12.12 -12.06 18.07
CA GLN A 507 -11.13 -12.41 17.05
C GLN A 507 -11.65 -13.47 16.07
N LEU A 508 -12.29 -14.53 16.57
CA LEU A 508 -12.95 -15.55 15.74
C LEU A 508 -14.13 -14.97 14.95
N ALA A 509 -14.89 -14.03 15.51
CA ALA A 509 -15.97 -13.34 14.81
C ALA A 509 -15.43 -12.44 13.69
N THR A 510 -14.33 -11.71 13.91
CA THR A 510 -13.62 -10.95 12.87
C THR A 510 -13.10 -11.87 11.76
N ILE A 511 -12.39 -12.96 12.10
CA ILE A 511 -11.87 -13.93 11.13
C ILE A 511 -12.98 -14.63 10.33
N MET A 512 -14.18 -14.81 10.91
CA MET A 512 -15.36 -15.32 10.19
C MET A 512 -16.13 -14.24 9.41
N GLY A 513 -15.98 -12.97 9.77
CA GLY A 513 -16.58 -11.82 9.08
C GLY A 513 -15.79 -11.39 7.84
N ASP A 514 -14.45 -11.37 7.93
CA ASP A 514 -13.52 -10.92 6.88
C ASP A 514 -13.33 -11.95 5.75
N ARG A 515 -14.44 -12.29 5.11
CA ARG A 515 -14.51 -13.19 3.95
C ARG A 515 -13.97 -12.53 2.66
N SER A 516 -12.67 -12.19 2.63
CA SER A 516 -11.96 -11.94 1.35
C SER A 516 -10.42 -11.91 1.35
N LEU A 517 -9.71 -11.96 2.49
CA LEU A 517 -8.28 -11.56 2.52
C LEU A 517 -7.24 -12.65 2.88
N LEU A 518 -7.64 -13.89 3.16
CA LEU A 518 -6.72 -15.00 3.49
C LEU A 518 -6.92 -16.21 2.59
N SER A 519 -5.85 -16.99 2.40
CA SER A 519 -5.89 -18.27 1.69
C SER A 519 -6.81 -19.26 2.41
N THR A 520 -7.64 -20.00 1.66
CA THR A 520 -8.68 -20.88 2.20
C THR A 520 -8.13 -21.87 3.24
N ASP A 521 -7.01 -22.52 2.93
CA ASP A 521 -6.37 -23.52 3.79
C ASP A 521 -5.82 -22.93 5.09
N GLU A 522 -5.46 -21.64 5.09
CA GLU A 522 -4.94 -20.93 6.26
C GLU A 522 -6.08 -20.40 7.12
N ALA A 523 -7.16 -19.91 6.49
CA ALA A 523 -8.39 -19.56 7.18
C ALA A 523 -9.01 -20.79 7.89
N GLU A 524 -9.04 -21.97 7.24
CA GLU A 524 -9.54 -23.20 7.87
C GLU A 524 -8.61 -23.74 8.97
N ARG A 525 -7.28 -23.63 8.83
CA ARG A 525 -6.33 -23.97 9.92
C ARG A 525 -6.45 -23.02 11.10
N ALA A 526 -6.55 -21.70 10.88
CA ALA A 526 -6.76 -20.73 11.95
C ALA A 526 -8.11 -20.96 12.67
N LYS A 527 -9.18 -21.23 11.90
CA LYS A 527 -10.52 -21.49 12.43
C LYS A 527 -10.61 -22.78 13.23
N SER A 528 -10.01 -23.88 12.76
CA SER A 528 -9.99 -25.15 13.48
C SER A 528 -9.11 -25.11 14.74
N ALA A 529 -7.94 -24.47 14.69
CA ALA A 529 -7.11 -24.23 15.86
C ALA A 529 -7.83 -23.36 16.91
N GLY A 530 -8.46 -22.26 16.48
CA GLY A 530 -9.26 -21.39 17.34
C GLY A 530 -10.50 -22.09 17.93
N GLN A 531 -11.16 -22.97 17.18
CA GLN A 531 -12.26 -23.80 17.69
C GLN A 531 -11.78 -24.82 18.74
N SER A 532 -10.60 -25.42 18.57
CA SER A 532 -10.00 -26.29 19.61
C SER A 532 -9.74 -25.51 20.89
N LEU A 533 -9.00 -24.39 20.79
CA LEU A 533 -8.69 -23.53 21.94
C LEU A 533 -9.95 -23.01 22.64
N TYR A 534 -11.00 -22.65 21.88
CA TYR A 534 -12.30 -22.28 22.42
C TYR A 534 -12.96 -23.43 23.21
N SER A 535 -12.91 -24.66 22.66
CA SER A 535 -13.48 -25.84 23.34
C SER A 535 -12.70 -26.23 24.60
N ASP A 536 -11.38 -26.06 24.61
CA ASP A 536 -10.52 -26.35 25.76
C ASP A 536 -10.69 -25.29 26.86
N ALA A 537 -10.71 -24.01 26.49
CA ALA A 537 -11.04 -22.90 27.41
C ALA A 537 -12.45 -23.05 28.01
N THR A 538 -13.44 -23.48 27.20
CA THR A 538 -14.80 -23.75 27.68
C THR A 538 -14.84 -24.90 28.70
N GLN A 539 -14.05 -25.96 28.48
CA GLN A 539 -13.93 -27.06 29.45
C GLN A 539 -13.26 -26.61 30.75
N GLU A 540 -12.21 -25.80 30.68
CA GLU A 540 -11.50 -25.30 31.87
C GLU A 540 -12.36 -24.31 32.67
N ILE A 541 -13.11 -23.44 32.01
CA ILE A 541 -14.12 -22.59 32.66
C ILE A 541 -15.18 -23.45 33.38
N LYS A 542 -15.60 -24.58 32.80
CA LYS A 542 -16.51 -25.52 33.48
C LYS A 542 -15.88 -26.16 34.73
N ARG A 543 -14.62 -26.62 34.65
CA ARG A 543 -13.88 -27.15 35.83
C ARG A 543 -13.72 -26.11 36.94
N LEU A 544 -13.35 -24.87 36.59
CA LEU A 544 -13.16 -23.80 37.57
C LEU A 544 -14.48 -23.39 38.23
N ASN A 545 -15.59 -23.31 37.48
CA ASN A 545 -16.91 -23.08 38.08
C ASN A 545 -17.34 -24.22 39.02
N GLN A 546 -17.02 -25.48 38.71
CA GLN A 546 -17.26 -26.62 39.60
C GLN A 546 -16.44 -26.50 40.90
N ALA A 547 -15.14 -26.23 40.81
CA ALA A 547 -14.27 -26.02 41.96
C ALA A 547 -14.70 -24.82 42.83
N ILE A 548 -15.17 -23.72 42.21
CA ILE A 548 -15.73 -22.57 42.93
C ILE A 548 -17.02 -22.96 43.68
N ASN A 549 -17.90 -23.77 43.07
CA ASN A 549 -19.12 -24.24 43.75
C ASN A 549 -18.81 -25.19 44.91
N GLU A 550 -17.85 -26.10 44.77
CA GLU A 550 -17.37 -26.95 45.87
C GLU A 550 -16.76 -26.14 47.02
N LEU A 551 -15.98 -25.11 46.71
CA LEU A 551 -15.37 -24.24 47.72
C LEU A 551 -16.41 -23.32 48.39
N ASN A 552 -17.40 -22.79 47.66
CA ASN A 552 -18.54 -22.08 48.26
C ASN A 552 -19.33 -23.01 49.22
N GLY A 553 -19.52 -24.28 48.87
CA GLY A 553 -20.19 -25.25 49.75
C GLY A 553 -19.38 -25.58 51.02
N LYS A 554 -18.05 -25.63 50.92
CA LYS A 554 -17.15 -25.75 52.08
C LYS A 554 -17.18 -24.49 52.94
N LEU A 555 -17.16 -23.30 52.31
CA LEU A 555 -17.30 -22.00 52.98
C LEU A 555 -18.57 -21.97 53.83
N THR A 556 -19.76 -22.22 53.25
CA THR A 556 -21.01 -22.19 54.02
C THR A 556 -21.14 -23.32 55.05
N SER A 557 -20.42 -24.45 54.90
CA SER A 557 -20.27 -25.42 56.00
C SER A 557 -19.49 -24.81 57.16
N SER A 558 -18.29 -24.27 56.89
CA SER A 558 -17.43 -23.67 57.91
C SER A 558 -18.06 -22.44 58.58
N GLU A 559 -18.84 -21.62 57.87
CA GLU A 559 -19.63 -20.52 58.43
C GLU A 559 -20.68 -21.03 59.43
N ARG A 560 -21.40 -22.12 59.09
CA ARG A 560 -22.38 -22.76 60.00
C ARG A 560 -21.72 -23.39 61.21
N GLU A 561 -20.55 -24.01 61.04
CA GLU A 561 -19.76 -24.60 62.12
C GLU A 561 -19.20 -23.53 63.07
N LEU A 562 -18.71 -22.40 62.53
CA LEU A 562 -18.25 -21.24 63.30
C LEU A 562 -19.42 -20.56 64.03
N LEU A 563 -20.60 -20.42 63.39
CA LEU A 563 -21.81 -19.91 64.05
C LEU A 563 -22.27 -20.81 65.20
N ARG A 564 -22.27 -22.14 65.04
CA ARG A 564 -22.54 -23.10 66.12
C ARG A 564 -21.52 -22.95 67.25
N ALA A 565 -20.22 -23.10 66.96
CA ALA A 565 -19.16 -22.99 67.95
C ALA A 565 -19.11 -21.63 68.66
N ARG A 566 -19.59 -20.55 68.02
CA ARG A 566 -19.74 -19.23 68.65
C ARG A 566 -20.95 -19.16 69.59
N ALA A 567 -22.07 -19.79 69.24
CA ALA A 567 -23.26 -19.89 70.10
C ALA A 567 -23.03 -20.84 71.28
N ASP A 568 -22.33 -21.95 71.07
CA ASP A 568 -21.88 -22.85 72.15
C ASP A 568 -21.00 -22.08 73.16
N LEU A 569 -20.05 -21.29 72.66
CA LEU A 569 -19.16 -20.47 73.52
C LEU A 569 -19.94 -19.41 74.32
N SER A 570 -20.91 -18.71 73.71
CA SER A 570 -21.69 -17.67 74.41
C SER A 570 -22.75 -18.24 75.36
N ALA A 571 -23.32 -19.40 75.02
CA ALA A 571 -24.16 -20.17 75.92
C ALA A 571 -23.38 -20.64 77.17
N MET A 572 -22.12 -21.04 77.02
CA MET A 572 -21.24 -21.34 78.16
C MET A 572 -20.86 -20.12 79.01
N ASP A 573 -21.11 -18.88 78.57
CA ASP A 573 -20.84 -17.62 79.29
C ASP A 573 -22.10 -16.95 79.88
N SER A 574 -23.29 -17.55 79.74
CA SER A 574 -24.55 -16.93 80.16
C SER A 574 -25.42 -17.86 81.02
N ASP A 575 -26.37 -17.29 81.77
CA ASP A 575 -27.29 -18.07 82.62
C ASP A 575 -28.14 -19.03 81.77
N GLU A 576 -28.48 -20.20 82.32
CA GLU A 576 -29.06 -21.36 81.60
C GLU A 576 -30.24 -21.00 80.67
N ILE A 577 -31.13 -20.10 81.09
CA ILE A 577 -32.26 -19.63 80.28
C ILE A 577 -31.79 -18.77 79.09
N THR A 578 -30.90 -17.81 79.33
CA THR A 578 -30.32 -16.95 78.27
C THR A 578 -29.41 -17.72 77.32
N ALA A 579 -28.73 -18.75 77.80
CA ALA A 579 -27.93 -19.67 77.00
C ALA A 579 -28.80 -20.48 76.02
N LEU A 580 -29.94 -20.99 76.49
CA LEU A 580 -30.91 -21.69 75.65
C LEU A 580 -31.56 -20.78 74.60
N GLU A 581 -31.88 -19.52 74.94
CA GLU A 581 -32.43 -18.56 73.98
C GLU A 581 -31.42 -18.23 72.86
N GLN A 582 -30.14 -18.00 73.20
CA GLN A 582 -29.07 -17.76 72.21
C GLN A 582 -28.80 -18.99 71.32
N LEU A 583 -28.77 -20.20 71.88
CA LEU A 583 -28.62 -21.44 71.10
C LEU A 583 -29.79 -21.69 70.16
N LYS A 584 -31.00 -21.28 70.56
CA LYS A 584 -32.21 -21.34 69.73
C LYS A 584 -32.14 -20.33 68.57
N GLU A 585 -31.80 -19.07 68.82
CA GLU A 585 -31.59 -18.05 67.77
C GLU A 585 -30.51 -18.48 66.77
N ALA A 586 -29.40 -19.03 67.24
CA ALA A 586 -28.34 -19.54 66.39
C ALA A 586 -28.78 -20.75 65.54
N ASN A 587 -29.54 -21.69 66.12
CA ASN A 587 -30.11 -22.81 65.36
C ASN A 587 -31.18 -22.35 64.36
N GLU A 588 -31.97 -21.33 64.66
CA GLU A 588 -32.97 -20.75 63.75
C GLU A 588 -32.30 -20.02 62.57
N LEU A 589 -31.22 -19.27 62.81
CA LEU A 589 -30.38 -18.70 61.76
C LEU A 589 -29.78 -19.80 60.86
N VAL A 590 -29.22 -20.85 61.46
CA VAL A 590 -28.66 -22.00 60.74
C VAL A 590 -29.74 -22.76 59.96
N ALA A 591 -30.93 -22.98 60.50
CA ALA A 591 -32.07 -23.55 59.79
C ALA A 591 -32.45 -22.69 58.58
N SER A 592 -32.57 -21.37 58.75
CA SER A 592 -32.86 -20.43 57.66
C SER A 592 -31.77 -20.41 56.57
N SER A 593 -30.55 -20.87 56.86
CA SER A 593 -29.48 -21.04 55.86
C SER A 593 -29.69 -22.32 55.05
N TYR A 594 -30.03 -23.43 55.72
CA TYR A 594 -30.38 -24.68 55.04
C TYR A 594 -31.63 -24.54 54.16
N GLU A 595 -32.65 -23.78 54.58
CA GLU A 595 -33.83 -23.51 53.75
C GLU A 595 -33.49 -22.73 52.47
N LYS A 596 -32.55 -21.77 52.54
CA LYS A 596 -32.06 -21.02 51.37
C LYS A 596 -31.24 -21.91 50.44
N ASP A 597 -30.34 -22.74 50.98
CA ASP A 597 -29.61 -23.76 50.22
C ASP A 597 -30.58 -24.71 49.50
N LEU A 598 -31.61 -25.20 50.19
CA LEU A 598 -32.61 -26.12 49.64
C LEU A 598 -33.43 -25.46 48.53
N ALA A 599 -33.85 -24.20 48.69
CA ALA A 599 -34.54 -23.43 47.66
C ALA A 599 -33.67 -23.16 46.43
N LEU A 600 -32.37 -22.86 46.61
CA LEU A 600 -31.41 -22.71 45.53
C LEU A 600 -31.16 -24.03 44.79
N LEU A 601 -31.05 -25.15 45.51
CA LEU A 601 -30.86 -26.48 44.92
C LEU A 601 -32.12 -26.94 44.16
N GLN A 602 -33.32 -26.60 44.65
CA GLN A 602 -34.57 -26.82 43.93
C GLN A 602 -34.65 -25.97 42.65
N ALA A 603 -34.20 -24.71 42.68
CA ALA A 603 -34.12 -23.87 41.48
C ALA A 603 -33.16 -24.49 40.45
N GLN A 604 -31.92 -24.81 40.84
CA GLN A 604 -30.94 -25.47 39.98
C GLN A 604 -31.44 -26.80 39.39
N HIS A 605 -32.14 -27.62 40.18
CA HIS A 605 -32.75 -28.85 39.70
C HIS A 605 -33.87 -28.60 38.68
N ASN A 606 -34.67 -27.54 38.85
CA ASN A 606 -35.70 -27.16 37.89
C ASN A 606 -35.10 -26.58 36.60
N ASP A 607 -34.01 -25.82 36.69
CA ASP A 607 -33.26 -25.30 35.55
C ASP A 607 -32.61 -26.43 34.75
N LEU A 608 -31.91 -27.36 35.42
CA LEU A 608 -31.36 -28.58 34.80
C LEU A 608 -32.45 -29.45 34.17
N ARG A 609 -33.64 -29.52 34.77
CA ARG A 609 -34.80 -30.24 34.21
C ARG A 609 -35.35 -29.52 32.97
N ALA A 610 -35.34 -28.19 32.94
CA ALA A 610 -35.70 -27.41 31.76
C ALA A 610 -34.67 -27.61 30.63
N GLU A 611 -33.37 -27.49 30.93
CA GLU A 611 -32.30 -27.80 29.97
C GLU A 611 -32.41 -29.22 29.41
N PHE A 612 -32.75 -30.21 30.24
CA PHE A 612 -32.94 -31.59 29.78
C PHE A 612 -34.16 -31.74 28.85
N ILE A 613 -35.28 -31.06 29.15
CA ILE A 613 -36.46 -31.02 28.27
C ILE A 613 -36.14 -30.32 26.95
N ASP A 614 -35.39 -29.21 26.98
CA ASP A 614 -34.95 -28.49 25.79
C ASP A 614 -33.97 -29.34 24.95
N GLN A 615 -33.02 -30.04 25.58
CA GLN A 615 -32.15 -31.01 24.93
C GLN A 615 -32.93 -32.17 24.28
N GLN A 616 -33.95 -32.72 24.96
CA GLN A 616 -34.86 -33.69 24.36
C GLN A 616 -35.61 -33.10 23.16
N SER A 617 -36.09 -31.86 23.25
CA SER A 617 -36.78 -31.18 22.15
C SER A 617 -35.87 -30.95 20.95
N HIS A 618 -34.60 -30.56 21.19
CA HIS A 618 -33.57 -30.40 20.16
C HIS A 618 -33.19 -31.73 19.53
N LEU A 619 -33.07 -32.81 20.31
CA LEU A 619 -32.78 -34.16 19.81
C LEU A 619 -33.95 -34.67 18.95
N LEU A 620 -35.20 -34.49 19.38
CA LEU A 620 -36.40 -34.80 18.58
C LEU A 620 -36.47 -33.96 17.29
N ALA A 621 -36.10 -32.67 17.35
CA ALA A 621 -36.02 -31.82 16.17
C ALA A 621 -34.90 -32.24 15.20
N ALA A 622 -33.76 -32.70 15.72
CA ALA A 622 -32.62 -33.22 14.95
C ALA A 622 -32.90 -34.60 14.35
N LEU A 623 -33.62 -35.48 15.06
CA LEU A 623 -34.13 -36.72 14.48
C LEU A 623 -35.16 -36.42 13.38
N LYS A 624 -36.11 -35.52 13.62
CA LYS A 624 -37.11 -35.13 12.61
C LYS A 624 -36.49 -34.45 11.38
N SER A 625 -35.38 -33.71 11.54
CA SER A 625 -34.64 -33.15 10.40
C SER A 625 -33.80 -34.20 9.68
N LYS A 626 -33.19 -35.15 10.40
CA LYS A 626 -32.52 -36.34 9.85
C LYS A 626 -33.51 -37.22 9.07
N ASP A 627 -34.71 -37.46 9.58
CA ASP A 627 -35.73 -38.26 8.91
C ASP A 627 -36.22 -37.55 7.65
N LYS A 628 -36.45 -36.23 7.71
CA LYS A 628 -36.75 -35.42 6.52
C LYS A 628 -35.60 -35.42 5.50
N LEU A 629 -34.34 -35.40 5.94
CA LEU A 629 -33.17 -35.55 5.07
C LEU A 629 -33.07 -36.98 4.49
N SER A 630 -33.50 -38.00 5.24
CA SER A 630 -33.60 -39.39 4.78
C SER A 630 -34.70 -39.55 3.73
N GLU A 631 -35.87 -38.93 3.91
CA GLU A 631 -36.92 -38.84 2.89
C GLU A 631 -36.45 -38.07 1.65
N GLN A 632 -35.70 -36.98 1.83
CA GLN A 632 -35.11 -36.22 0.72
C GLN A 632 -34.04 -37.04 -0.02
N MET A 633 -33.15 -37.75 0.67
CA MET A 633 -32.21 -38.68 0.04
C MET A 633 -32.95 -39.83 -0.66
N LYS A 634 -33.98 -40.42 -0.06
CA LYS A 634 -34.77 -41.50 -0.65
C LYS A 634 -35.54 -41.05 -1.90
N THR A 635 -36.07 -39.83 -1.91
CA THR A 635 -36.75 -39.25 -3.10
C THR A 635 -35.76 -38.79 -4.17
N ILE A 636 -34.53 -38.42 -3.81
CA ILE A 636 -33.42 -38.21 -4.76
C ILE A 636 -32.96 -39.54 -5.36
N PHE A 637 -32.77 -40.60 -4.56
CA PHE A 637 -32.42 -41.94 -5.05
C PHE A 637 -33.55 -42.60 -5.87
N GLN A 638 -34.82 -42.23 -5.63
CA GLN A 638 -35.95 -42.68 -6.45
C GLN A 638 -36.16 -41.88 -7.75
N LYS A 639 -35.24 -40.96 -8.13
CA LYS A 639 -35.35 -40.21 -9.39
C LYS A 639 -33.99 -39.75 -9.95
N PRO A 640 -33.53 -40.25 -11.13
CA PRO A 640 -34.15 -41.19 -12.06
C PRO A 640 -33.30 -42.43 -12.42
N SER A 641 -33.97 -43.55 -12.74
CA SER A 641 -33.76 -44.30 -14.00
C SER A 641 -34.76 -45.46 -14.12
N SER A 642 -35.46 -45.53 -15.24
CA SER A 642 -36.17 -46.73 -15.69
C SER A 642 -35.24 -47.61 -16.54
N SER A 643 -35.43 -48.94 -16.51
CA SER A 643 -34.58 -50.01 -17.12
C SER A 643 -33.27 -50.27 -16.34
N ASN A 644 -33.08 -51.38 -15.63
CA ASN A 644 -33.43 -52.78 -15.93
C ASN A 644 -33.89 -53.62 -14.71
N GLU A 645 -34.33 -54.85 -14.98
CA GLU A 645 -34.51 -55.97 -14.03
C GLU A 645 -33.12 -56.50 -13.58
N GLU A 646 -32.89 -57.27 -12.50
CA GLU A 646 -33.69 -58.33 -11.86
C GLU A 646 -33.42 -58.48 -10.33
N THR A 647 -34.34 -59.15 -9.62
CA THR A 647 -34.18 -59.97 -8.38
C THR A 647 -33.36 -59.47 -7.17
N GLY A 648 -34.02 -59.43 -6.00
CA GLY A 648 -33.40 -59.42 -4.67
C GLY A 648 -34.47 -59.39 -3.56
N GLU A 649 -34.40 -60.29 -2.58
CA GLU A 649 -35.47 -60.52 -1.59
C GLU A 649 -35.37 -59.66 -0.31
N ASN A 650 -36.48 -59.65 0.44
CA ASN A 650 -36.76 -59.09 1.78
C ASN A 650 -35.66 -59.25 2.86
N PRO A 651 -35.70 -58.51 4.02
CA PRO A 651 -36.90 -57.98 4.68
C PRO A 651 -36.81 -56.54 5.27
N GLU A 652 -37.82 -56.21 6.09
CA GLU A 652 -38.14 -54.91 6.71
C GLU A 652 -37.19 -54.45 7.85
N PRO A 653 -37.37 -53.19 8.31
CA PRO A 653 -37.13 -52.80 9.69
C PRO A 653 -38.38 -52.19 10.38
N VAL A 654 -39.40 -53.00 10.71
CA VAL A 654 -40.53 -52.56 11.55
C VAL A 654 -40.18 -52.72 13.04
N THR A 655 -39.26 -51.89 13.56
CA THR A 655 -39.03 -51.75 15.01
C THR A 655 -38.19 -50.49 15.33
N ALA A 656 -38.86 -49.35 15.54
CA ALA A 656 -38.24 -48.14 16.09
C ALA A 656 -39.26 -47.17 16.68
N LEU A 657 -40.39 -46.95 15.99
CA LEU A 657 -41.36 -45.92 16.36
C LEU A 657 -42.23 -46.29 17.58
N ASP A 658 -42.63 -47.56 17.71
CA ASP A 658 -43.55 -47.99 18.77
C ASP A 658 -42.88 -48.09 20.15
N ALA A 659 -41.60 -48.47 20.20
CA ALA A 659 -40.81 -48.59 21.44
C ALA A 659 -40.68 -47.27 22.23
N LEU A 660 -40.85 -46.12 21.57
CA LEU A 660 -40.85 -44.80 22.20
C LEU A 660 -42.24 -44.30 22.61
N LYS A 661 -43.30 -45.02 22.27
CA LYS A 661 -44.69 -44.65 22.55
C LYS A 661 -45.22 -45.29 23.84
N GLU A 662 -44.70 -46.46 24.19
CA GLU A 662 -45.15 -47.28 25.33
C GLU A 662 -44.63 -46.75 26.69
N VAL A 663 -43.47 -46.07 26.70
CA VAL A 663 -42.89 -45.44 27.92
C VAL A 663 -43.73 -44.25 28.44
N SER A 664 -44.67 -43.73 27.65
CA SER A 664 -45.50 -42.57 28.02
C SER A 664 -46.80 -42.92 28.77
N GLN A 665 -46.99 -44.17 29.23
CA GLN A 665 -48.25 -44.63 29.85
C GLN A 665 -48.14 -45.23 31.27
N VAL A 666 -47.03 -45.04 31.98
CA VAL A 666 -46.96 -45.37 33.42
C VAL A 666 -46.36 -44.22 34.23
N ASP A 667 -47.23 -43.34 34.74
CA ASP A 667 -47.28 -43.00 36.17
C ASP A 667 -48.45 -42.05 36.45
N ASN A 668 -49.33 -42.43 37.40
CA ASN A 668 -50.54 -41.69 37.69
C ASN A 668 -50.99 -41.92 39.15
N ILE A 669 -50.43 -41.15 40.08
CA ILE A 669 -50.84 -41.14 41.50
C ILE A 669 -51.30 -39.73 41.92
N SER A 670 -52.42 -39.73 42.63
CA SER A 670 -53.33 -38.60 42.84
C SER A 670 -52.85 -37.50 43.81
N THR A 671 -53.49 -36.33 43.63
CA THR A 671 -53.87 -35.34 44.67
C THR A 671 -52.79 -34.60 45.46
N LEU A 672 -52.79 -33.27 45.31
CA LEU A 672 -53.37 -32.37 46.32
C LEU A 672 -53.77 -31.00 45.70
N LYS A 673 -54.57 -30.21 46.43
CA LYS A 673 -55.10 -28.88 46.04
C LYS A 673 -54.52 -27.85 47.04
N PRO A 674 -54.33 -26.55 46.67
CA PRO A 674 -55.44 -25.61 46.86
C PRO A 674 -55.51 -24.37 45.91
N SER A 675 -56.64 -23.66 46.03
CA SER A 675 -56.91 -22.22 45.76
C SER A 675 -56.03 -21.34 44.84
N SER A 676 -56.69 -20.76 43.82
CA SER A 676 -56.43 -19.39 43.32
C SER A 676 -57.01 -18.34 44.31
N PRO A 677 -56.64 -17.02 44.30
CA PRO A 677 -56.63 -16.08 43.16
C PRO A 677 -55.28 -15.29 43.05
N THR A 678 -55.05 -14.22 42.27
CA THR A 678 -55.91 -13.34 41.44
C THR A 678 -55.12 -12.79 40.23
N SER A 679 -55.79 -12.41 39.14
CA SER A 679 -55.19 -11.58 38.07
C SER A 679 -55.18 -10.08 38.43
N PRO A 680 -54.32 -9.26 37.78
CA PRO A 680 -54.85 -8.55 36.61
C PRO A 680 -53.87 -8.33 35.42
N LYS A 681 -54.41 -8.63 34.23
CA LYS A 681 -54.11 -8.11 32.87
C LYS A 681 -53.04 -7.01 32.72
N LYS A 682 -52.18 -7.16 31.69
CA LYS A 682 -52.13 -6.21 30.54
C LYS A 682 -51.50 -6.77 29.26
N GLN A 683 -52.32 -6.81 28.20
CA GLN A 683 -52.02 -6.51 26.78
C GLN A 683 -50.83 -7.19 26.07
N SER A 684 -51.15 -8.10 25.15
CA SER A 684 -50.34 -8.44 23.96
C SER A 684 -50.85 -7.70 22.73
N ALA A 685 -49.97 -7.23 21.82
CA ALA A 685 -50.35 -6.91 20.43
C ALA A 685 -49.14 -6.62 19.48
N ILE A 686 -48.52 -7.66 18.90
CA ILE A 686 -47.80 -7.53 17.61
C ILE A 686 -48.10 -8.75 16.74
N LYS A 687 -48.87 -8.58 15.66
CA LYS A 687 -48.99 -9.58 14.57
C LYS A 687 -49.61 -8.98 13.29
N ARG A 688 -48.77 -8.77 12.25
CA ARG A 688 -49.02 -8.69 10.79
C ARG A 688 -47.75 -8.04 10.18
N ILE A 689 -46.99 -8.69 9.29
CA ILE A 689 -47.29 -9.16 7.92
C ILE A 689 -47.50 -7.98 6.97
N GLY A 690 -46.61 -7.86 5.97
CA GLY A 690 -46.57 -6.76 5.01
C GLY A 690 -45.50 -6.97 3.91
N THR A 691 -45.49 -8.13 3.27
CA THR A 691 -44.55 -8.48 2.19
C THR A 691 -44.84 -7.70 0.91
N LEU A 692 -43.81 -7.29 0.16
CA LEU A 692 -43.93 -6.97 -1.26
C LEU A 692 -42.66 -7.35 -2.05
N PHE A 693 -42.82 -7.55 -3.36
CA PHE A 693 -41.82 -8.13 -4.27
C PHE A 693 -40.97 -7.08 -4.99
N GLY A 694 -39.75 -7.44 -5.37
CA GLY A 694 -38.90 -6.67 -6.30
C GLY A 694 -37.75 -7.53 -6.83
N SER A 695 -37.89 -8.07 -8.05
CA SER A 695 -36.92 -9.01 -8.65
C SER A 695 -36.19 -8.39 -9.84
N LYS A 696 -34.88 -8.65 -9.95
CA LYS A 696 -34.16 -8.68 -11.24
C LYS A 696 -32.93 -9.58 -11.16
N LYS A 697 -32.53 -10.15 -12.30
CA LYS A 697 -31.45 -11.13 -12.43
C LYS A 697 -30.18 -10.52 -13.04
N SER A 698 -29.05 -10.95 -12.49
CA SER A 698 -27.81 -11.38 -13.17
C SER A 698 -27.55 -10.90 -14.61
N GLN A 699 -26.44 -10.20 -14.78
CA GLN A 699 -25.48 -10.45 -15.86
C GLN A 699 -24.12 -9.84 -15.49
N ASP A 700 -23.05 -10.65 -15.50
CA ASP A 700 -21.66 -10.17 -15.44
C ASP A 700 -20.83 -10.92 -16.49
N PHE A 701 -19.91 -10.19 -17.13
CA PHE A 701 -19.16 -10.65 -18.31
C PHE A 701 -17.67 -10.80 -17.99
N LYS A 702 -17.00 -11.72 -18.69
CA LYS A 702 -15.53 -11.84 -18.65
C LYS A 702 -14.86 -10.73 -19.48
N THR A 703 -13.77 -10.17 -18.97
CA THR A 703 -12.65 -9.65 -19.78
C THR A 703 -11.32 -9.88 -19.06
N ASN A 704 -10.23 -10.01 -19.84
CA ASN A 704 -8.86 -10.17 -19.35
C ASN A 704 -8.00 -8.96 -19.75
N ALA A 705 -7.18 -8.45 -18.84
CA ALA A 705 -5.89 -7.79 -19.08
C ALA A 705 -5.13 -7.73 -17.74
N ALA A 706 -3.85 -8.06 -17.54
CA ALA A 706 -2.66 -8.30 -18.38
C ALA A 706 -1.77 -7.07 -18.69
N GLY A 707 -0.79 -6.82 -17.81
CA GLY A 707 0.58 -6.42 -18.18
C GLY A 707 1.00 -4.96 -18.00
N HIS A 708 2.16 -4.77 -17.33
CA HIS A 708 3.09 -3.63 -17.41
C HIS A 708 2.57 -2.23 -16.93
N ASP A 709 3.40 -1.29 -16.44
CA ASP A 709 4.85 -1.39 -16.13
C ASP A 709 5.34 -0.51 -14.97
N GLN A 710 6.67 -0.57 -14.76
CA GLN A 710 7.52 0.09 -13.74
C GLN A 710 7.60 1.64 -13.80
N GLN A 711 8.39 2.17 -12.86
CA GLN A 711 9.02 3.51 -12.76
C GLN A 711 8.22 4.61 -12.04
N GLY A 712 8.91 5.36 -11.16
CA GLY A 712 8.30 6.41 -10.33
C GLY A 712 9.05 6.85 -9.05
N GLU A 713 10.28 6.39 -8.77
CA GLU A 713 11.14 6.96 -7.72
C GLU A 713 12.03 8.10 -8.28
N GLU A 714 12.67 8.84 -7.36
CA GLU A 714 13.55 10.00 -7.59
C GLU A 714 12.95 11.24 -8.28
N LEU A 715 12.50 12.21 -7.47
CA LEU A 715 12.48 13.64 -7.85
C LEU A 715 12.52 14.57 -6.62
N ALA A 716 13.60 14.48 -5.82
CA ALA A 716 13.70 15.21 -4.55
C ALA A 716 15.14 15.64 -4.16
N ARG A 717 15.86 16.34 -5.06
CA ARG A 717 17.05 17.14 -4.75
C ARG A 717 17.40 18.08 -5.90
N GLU A 718 18.12 19.15 -5.56
CA GLU A 718 18.69 20.16 -6.46
C GLU A 718 17.69 21.03 -7.26
N GLN A 719 17.90 22.33 -7.49
CA GLN A 719 18.97 23.25 -7.08
C GLN A 719 18.37 24.55 -6.50
N ALA A 720 19.08 25.16 -5.56
CA ALA A 720 18.79 26.52 -5.08
C ALA A 720 20.09 27.35 -5.12
N ALA A 721 20.39 27.97 -6.26
CA ALA A 721 21.56 28.82 -6.43
C ALA A 721 21.35 29.86 -7.55
N PHE A 722 21.68 31.13 -7.25
CA PHE A 722 21.70 32.31 -8.14
C PHE A 722 20.36 32.76 -8.78
N GLY A 723 20.15 34.06 -9.05
CA GLY A 723 20.94 35.20 -8.55
C GLY A 723 20.90 36.48 -9.37
N VAL A 724 19.88 37.33 -9.15
CA VAL A 724 19.91 38.81 -9.31
C VAL A 724 19.98 39.36 -10.75
N LEU A 725 19.58 40.64 -10.91
CA LEU A 725 19.71 41.55 -12.07
C LEU A 725 18.50 41.60 -13.06
N PRO A 726 18.16 42.78 -13.65
CA PRO A 726 17.08 43.58 -13.04
C PRO A 726 16.15 44.36 -14.02
N VAL A 727 15.20 45.11 -13.43
CA VAL A 727 14.56 46.35 -13.94
C VAL A 727 14.08 46.40 -15.40
N ALA A 728 12.75 46.40 -15.53
CA ALA A 728 12.00 47.39 -16.31
C ALA A 728 10.72 47.75 -15.54
#